data_AF-A0AAW1REG9-F1
#
_entry.id   AF-A0AAW1REG9-F1
#
_cell.length_a   1.000
_cell.length_b   1.000
_cell.length_c   1.000
_cell.angle_alpha   90.00
_cell.angle_beta   90.00
_cell.angle_gamma   90.00
#
_symmetry.space_group_name_H-M   'P 1'
#
loop_
_entity.id
_entity.type
_entity.pdbx_description
1 polymer ?
#
loop_
_entity_poly.entity_id
_entity_poly.type
_entity_poly.pdbx_seq_one_letter_code
_entity_poly.pdbx_strand_id
1 'polypeptide(L)'
;MVEAMGLEEQARLLQEAGNAVKRNAFFMKKAMDEDNLREALRYSATLLGELRTPTLTPQRYYELYMQAFNELTHLQAFFREERRKGRSYADLYELVQHAGNVLPRLYLLCTVGSCYIRSKEAPAKSVLKDLVEMCKGVQHPIRGLFLRSYLCQVSRGLLPDVGSEFEGDGGSISDAIEFLLINFAEMNKLWCRMQHHASGRDRDRREQERQQLADLVGRNLTYVSQLDGLDFALYQEGVLARVMDQIVSCKDAIAQQYLMQCVIQGFPDDFHLGTLDSLLGILPDLQSGVQVHVVVSSLLDRLARFAASDKAVVDTFNQVDAFGKLTRAAAKVTESENEVPSGDVVAMHAALLSFTGAVYPDRLDLVNKVLTSAYQALEKQAPIKDAKAEKLLVQLLSTPLDNYDVVTVLELANYPSVMSLLRPAKRKEMAVKICQTILRQRTLVSSMEKVEMLLDFISPLVRDTEGLEDDDEFFEEEQNLLARLVHQLVSQDTDEHFELLRAARDRFNAGGPKRLRHTLAPLAFAALRLVRTIKEGTADSKKADGACKTVLQWIHGVAAQLAEVPAAEIALQLYLQAAHAASEVACLELIAYEFFEQAFILYEEAIPDSKAEVTALQSIVGVLHRCRVFTAESRDTLVHKATGYSAKLLKKPDQCRAVCACSHLFWQELPAEEEGDDVAEGVQPPVRDADNVMVCLKRALKIANSAQQQLAVVLKGDHTTPVMLFVEILNHYLFYFEQGNPSITTSVLQSLLELVANEMANENCQKDEALLAFYNSTRNHIAIQKDKGDELAQKFSSLQL
;
A
#
# COMPACT_ATOMS: atom_id res chain seq x y z
N MET A 1 -24.31 33.94 33.45
CA MET A 1 -24.92 34.11 32.11
C MET A 1 -23.84 34.67 31.19
N VAL A 2 -23.23 33.81 30.38
CA VAL A 2 -22.45 34.22 29.22
C VAL A 2 -23.33 33.85 28.05
N GLU A 3 -24.27 34.74 27.69
CA GLU A 3 -24.87 34.66 26.36
C GLU A 3 -23.75 34.78 25.33
N ALA A 4 -23.94 34.17 24.16
CA ALA A 4 -22.96 34.11 23.09
C ALA A 4 -22.56 35.51 22.60
N MET A 5 -21.63 36.16 23.32
CA MET A 5 -20.96 37.38 22.88
C MET A 5 -20.22 37.03 21.58
N GLY A 6 -20.49 37.80 20.53
CA GLY A 6 -19.86 37.59 19.22
C GLY A 6 -18.33 37.65 19.33
N LEU A 7 -17.64 36.95 18.44
CA LEU A 7 -16.17 36.94 18.38
C LEU A 7 -15.58 38.36 18.32
N GLU A 8 -16.27 39.29 17.65
CA GLU A 8 -15.91 40.71 17.56
C GLU A 8 -16.01 41.44 18.90
N GLU A 9 -17.03 41.14 19.70
CA GLU A 9 -17.23 41.75 21.01
C GLU A 9 -16.19 41.24 22.02
N GLN A 10 -15.84 39.96 21.94
CA GLN A 10 -14.73 39.40 22.73
C GLN A 10 -13.38 40.01 22.32
N ALA A 11 -13.16 40.28 21.03
CA ALA A 11 -11.95 40.95 20.56
C ALA A 11 -11.86 42.40 21.06
N ARG A 12 -13.00 43.12 21.07
CA ARG A 12 -13.07 44.48 21.62
C ARG A 12 -12.73 44.50 23.11
N LEU A 13 -13.35 43.61 23.89
CA LEU A 13 -13.08 43.49 25.33
C LEU A 13 -11.61 43.13 25.62
N LEU A 14 -11.02 42.22 24.83
CA LEU A 14 -9.60 41.91 24.96
C LEU A 14 -8.72 43.12 24.65
N GLN A 15 -9.06 43.90 23.63
CA GLN A 15 -8.31 45.10 23.26
C GLN A 15 -8.40 46.17 24.35
N GLU A 16 -9.57 46.39 24.92
CA GLU A 16 -9.79 47.32 26.04
C GLU A 16 -8.97 46.90 27.27
N ALA A 17 -9.07 45.63 27.69
CA ALA A 17 -8.31 45.09 28.82
C ALA A 17 -6.80 45.09 28.55
N GLY A 18 -6.37 44.73 27.35
CA GLY A 18 -4.96 44.75 26.95
C GLY A 18 -4.37 46.17 26.92
N ASN A 19 -5.15 47.16 26.47
CA ASN A 19 -4.74 48.57 26.53
C ASN A 19 -4.64 49.06 27.98
N ALA A 20 -5.54 48.65 28.86
CA ALA A 20 -5.45 48.94 30.29
C ALA A 20 -4.20 48.31 30.93
N VAL A 21 -3.88 47.05 30.60
CA VAL A 21 -2.64 46.38 31.03
C VAL A 21 -1.41 47.15 30.57
N LYS A 22 -1.33 47.52 29.28
CA LYS A 22 -0.19 48.31 28.74
C LYS A 22 -0.06 49.68 29.40
N ARG A 23 -1.17 50.38 29.60
CA ARG A 23 -1.19 51.69 30.27
C ARG A 23 -0.68 51.58 31.71
N ASN A 24 -1.20 50.62 32.47
CA ASN A 24 -0.76 50.40 33.85
C ASN A 24 0.68 49.89 33.92
N ALA A 25 1.12 49.06 32.97
CA ALA A 25 2.50 48.60 32.86
C ALA A 25 3.48 49.76 32.60
N PHE A 26 3.11 50.72 31.76
CA PHE A 26 3.91 51.92 31.53
C PHE A 26 4.10 52.73 32.81
N PHE A 27 3.01 53.00 33.55
CA PHE A 27 3.11 53.70 34.84
C PHE A 27 3.84 52.88 35.91
N MET A 28 3.69 51.55 35.88
CA MET A 28 4.42 50.65 36.75
C MET A 28 5.93 50.73 36.51
N LYS A 29 6.38 50.67 35.25
CA LYS A 29 7.80 50.80 34.88
C LYS A 29 8.36 52.17 35.25
N LYS A 30 7.63 53.23 34.95
CA LYS A 30 8.01 54.59 35.35
C LYS A 30 8.17 54.72 36.87
N ALA A 31 7.27 54.14 37.65
CA ALA A 31 7.37 54.13 39.11
C ALA A 31 8.55 53.27 39.61
N MET A 32 8.96 52.23 38.87
CA MET A 32 10.19 51.47 39.18
C MET A 32 11.44 52.31 38.92
N ASP A 33 11.48 53.05 37.80
CA ASP A 33 12.60 53.95 37.46
C ASP A 33 12.73 55.09 38.48
N GLU A 34 11.61 55.59 39.00
CA GLU A 34 11.53 56.61 40.05
C GLU A 34 11.72 56.04 41.48
N ASP A 35 11.99 54.74 41.61
CA ASP A 35 12.20 54.02 42.88
C ASP A 35 11.02 54.08 43.88
N ASN A 36 9.80 54.25 43.37
CA ASN A 36 8.60 54.36 44.18
C ASN A 36 7.88 53.00 44.29
N LEU A 37 8.34 52.17 45.24
CA LEU A 37 7.78 50.84 45.50
C LEU A 37 6.25 50.84 45.73
N ARG A 38 5.71 51.82 46.45
CA ARG A 38 4.27 51.87 46.76
C ARG A 38 3.43 52.08 45.50
N GLU A 39 3.88 52.98 44.62
CA GLU A 39 3.19 53.23 43.36
C GLU A 39 3.38 52.09 42.36
N ALA A 40 4.59 51.51 42.29
CA ALA A 40 4.84 50.32 41.49
C ALA A 40 3.92 49.15 41.90
N LEU A 41 3.77 48.89 43.20
CA LEU A 41 2.84 47.89 43.71
C LEU A 41 1.38 48.24 43.43
N ARG A 42 0.97 49.51 43.57
CA ARG A 42 -0.39 49.95 43.23
C ARG A 42 -0.70 49.72 41.75
N TYR A 43 0.19 50.12 40.84
CA TYR A 43 -0.02 49.95 39.40
C TYR A 43 0.04 48.47 38.98
N SER A 44 0.91 47.66 39.60
CA SER A 44 0.94 46.21 39.37
C SER A 44 -0.34 45.52 39.86
N ALA A 45 -0.89 45.94 41.01
CA ALA A 45 -2.15 45.40 41.52
C ALA A 45 -3.35 45.78 40.66
N THR A 46 -3.37 46.99 40.10
CA THR A 46 -4.39 47.43 39.14
C THR A 46 -4.26 46.69 37.81
N LEU A 47 -3.04 46.50 37.30
CA LEU A 47 -2.76 45.69 36.11
C LEU A 47 -3.28 44.27 36.26
N LEU A 48 -2.97 43.60 37.37
CA LEU A 48 -3.46 42.26 37.69
C LEU A 48 -4.96 42.24 37.99
N GLY A 49 -5.55 43.39 38.29
CA GLY A 49 -6.99 43.58 38.45
C GLY A 49 -7.75 43.23 37.18
N GLU A 50 -7.18 43.48 35.99
CA GLU A 50 -7.79 43.17 34.69
C GLU A 50 -7.96 41.65 34.48
N LEU A 51 -7.09 40.82 35.07
CA LEU A 51 -7.20 39.35 35.02
C LEU A 51 -8.41 38.81 35.79
N ARG A 52 -9.14 39.67 36.52
CA ARG A 52 -10.39 39.31 37.21
C ARG A 52 -11.61 39.33 36.29
N THR A 53 -11.45 39.65 35.00
CA THR A 53 -12.58 39.60 34.07
C THR A 53 -13.19 38.19 33.99
N PRO A 54 -14.52 38.02 34.08
CA PRO A 54 -15.20 36.74 33.87
C PRO A 54 -15.64 36.49 32.42
N THR A 55 -15.52 37.48 31.53
CA THR A 55 -16.24 37.49 30.25
C THR A 55 -15.43 36.94 29.06
N LEU A 56 -14.12 36.80 29.22
CA LEU A 56 -13.24 36.31 28.14
C LEU A 56 -13.28 34.80 28.01
N THR A 57 -13.19 34.31 26.76
CA THR A 57 -12.90 32.90 26.47
C THR A 57 -11.50 32.50 26.96
N PRO A 58 -11.25 31.22 27.23
CA PRO A 58 -9.93 30.72 27.63
C PRO A 58 -8.77 31.15 26.73
N GLN A 59 -8.94 31.15 25.41
CA GLN A 59 -7.90 31.60 24.48
C GLN A 59 -7.59 33.09 24.62
N ARG A 60 -8.63 33.93 24.65
CA ARG A 60 -8.46 35.39 24.82
C ARG A 60 -7.95 35.74 26.21
N TYR A 61 -8.34 34.96 27.23
CA TYR A 61 -7.79 35.06 28.57
C TYR A 61 -6.30 34.66 28.60
N TYR A 62 -5.89 33.63 27.86
CA TYR A 62 -4.48 33.24 27.69
C TYR A 62 -3.66 34.39 27.08
N GLU A 63 -4.18 35.06 26.04
CA GLU A 63 -3.52 36.23 25.43
C GLU A 63 -3.33 37.37 26.44
N LEU A 64 -4.38 37.70 27.20
CA LEU A 64 -4.31 38.73 28.25
C LEU A 64 -3.36 38.33 29.38
N TYR A 65 -3.40 37.06 29.79
CA TYR A 65 -2.49 36.47 30.78
C TYR A 65 -1.04 36.60 30.34
N MET A 66 -0.72 36.27 29.09
CA MET A 66 0.66 36.38 28.57
C MET A 66 1.15 37.84 28.56
N GLN A 67 0.28 38.81 28.25
CA GLN A 67 0.63 40.23 28.35
C GLN A 67 0.96 40.61 29.80
N ALA A 68 0.11 40.25 30.76
CA ALA A 68 0.37 40.52 32.17
C ALA A 68 1.61 39.78 32.70
N PHE A 69 1.82 38.53 32.28
CA PHE A 69 2.95 37.69 32.64
C PHE A 69 4.30 38.31 32.25
N ASN A 70 4.40 38.82 31.02
CA ASN A 70 5.62 39.49 30.54
C ASN A 70 5.95 40.71 31.41
N GLU A 71 4.93 41.46 31.83
CA GLU A 71 5.11 42.63 32.69
C GLU A 71 5.53 42.26 34.12
N LEU A 72 5.06 41.12 34.65
CA LEU A 72 5.52 40.60 35.95
C LEU A 72 7.00 40.20 35.97
N THR A 73 7.59 39.90 34.81
CA THR A 73 9.03 39.59 34.72
C THR A 73 9.88 40.82 35.03
N HIS A 74 9.45 42.01 34.57
CA HIS A 74 10.09 43.27 34.94
C HIS A 74 9.96 43.57 36.43
N LEU A 75 8.78 43.30 37.00
CA LEU A 75 8.56 43.44 38.46
C LEU A 75 9.44 42.49 39.28
N GLN A 76 9.65 41.26 38.80
CA GLN A 76 10.57 40.32 39.43
C GLN A 76 12.01 40.84 39.43
N ALA A 77 12.48 41.45 38.34
CA ALA A 77 13.80 42.07 38.26
C ALA A 77 13.92 43.23 39.26
N PHE A 78 12.91 44.10 39.34
CA PHE A 78 12.86 45.20 40.30
C PHE A 78 12.94 44.72 41.76
N PHE A 79 12.22 43.67 42.15
CA PHE A 79 12.34 43.09 43.50
C PHE A 79 13.73 42.50 43.80
N ARG A 80 14.52 42.12 42.79
CA ARG A 80 15.92 41.71 43.01
C ARG A 80 16.82 42.92 43.29
N GLU A 81 16.56 44.04 42.64
CA GLU A 81 17.31 45.28 42.85
C GLU A 81 17.00 45.92 44.21
N GLU A 82 15.74 45.86 44.65
CA GLU A 82 15.31 46.34 45.99
C GLU A 82 16.06 45.66 47.14
N ARG A 83 16.48 44.39 46.98
CA ARG A 83 17.32 43.70 47.96
C ARG A 83 18.71 44.31 48.05
N ARG A 84 19.31 44.72 46.94
CA ARG A 84 20.61 45.40 46.93
C ARG A 84 20.57 46.71 47.71
N LYS A 85 19.38 47.29 47.89
CA LYS A 85 19.11 48.51 48.66
C LYS A 85 18.79 48.26 50.14
N GLY A 86 18.83 46.99 50.61
CA GLY A 86 18.80 46.65 52.04
C GLY A 86 17.42 46.31 52.65
N ARG A 87 16.37 46.11 51.84
CA ARG A 87 15.07 45.62 52.33
C ARG A 87 15.04 44.09 52.42
N SER A 88 14.47 43.54 53.50
CA SER A 88 14.28 42.08 53.64
C SER A 88 13.11 41.61 52.77
N TYR A 89 13.23 40.39 52.23
CA TYR A 89 12.13 39.78 51.49
C TYR A 89 10.96 39.38 52.38
N ALA A 90 11.16 39.19 53.69
CA ALA A 90 10.08 38.94 54.64
C ALA A 90 9.10 40.12 54.69
N ASP A 91 9.62 41.35 54.79
CA ASP A 91 8.81 42.58 54.80
C ASP A 91 8.09 42.77 53.46
N LEU A 92 8.76 42.46 52.33
CA LEU A 92 8.14 42.51 51.01
C LEU A 92 7.03 41.45 50.85
N TYR A 93 7.22 40.26 51.42
CA TYR A 93 6.26 39.17 51.39
C TYR A 93 5.01 39.49 52.22
N GLU A 94 5.14 40.24 53.32
CA GLU A 94 4.01 40.77 54.09
C GLU A 94 3.35 41.95 53.36
N LEU A 95 4.14 42.88 52.82
CA LEU A 95 3.64 44.10 52.17
C LEU A 95 2.70 43.79 51.00
N VAL A 96 3.04 42.81 50.15
CA VAL A 96 2.20 42.42 49.01
C VAL A 96 0.88 41.77 49.43
N GLN A 97 0.77 41.25 50.66
CA GLN A 97 -0.47 40.67 51.18
C GLN A 97 -1.53 41.73 51.51
N HIS A 98 -1.15 42.98 51.69
CA HIS A 98 -2.10 44.08 51.90
C HIS A 98 -2.90 44.47 50.64
N ALA A 99 -2.57 43.90 49.46
CA ALA A 99 -3.36 44.11 48.26
C ALA A 99 -4.81 43.63 48.46
N GLY A 100 -5.80 44.52 48.34
CA GLY A 100 -7.19 44.24 48.73
C GLY A 100 -7.85 43.07 47.97
N ASN A 101 -7.51 42.87 46.70
CA ASN A 101 -8.09 41.79 45.87
C ASN A 101 -7.22 40.52 45.90
N VAL A 102 -7.85 39.36 46.05
CA VAL A 102 -7.17 38.05 46.18
C VAL A 102 -6.30 37.67 44.97
N LEU A 103 -6.77 37.91 43.74
CA LEU A 103 -6.05 37.47 42.54
C LEU A 103 -4.74 38.27 42.34
N PRO A 104 -4.75 39.62 42.32
CA PRO A 104 -3.52 40.41 42.32
C PRO A 104 -2.58 40.06 43.47
N ARG A 105 -3.12 39.88 44.69
CA ARG A 105 -2.36 39.52 45.87
C ARG A 105 -1.55 38.25 45.65
N LEU A 106 -2.18 37.18 45.17
CA LEU A 106 -1.51 35.89 44.99
C LEU A 106 -0.48 35.90 43.86
N TYR A 107 -0.72 36.62 42.75
CA TYR A 107 0.30 36.80 41.72
C TYR A 107 1.55 37.50 42.26
N LEU A 108 1.36 38.62 42.99
CA LEU A 108 2.46 39.34 43.63
C LEU A 108 3.17 38.48 44.69
N LEU A 109 2.40 37.72 45.47
CA LEU A 109 2.92 36.80 46.48
C LEU A 109 3.77 35.69 45.85
N CYS A 110 3.34 35.10 44.73
CA CYS A 110 4.14 34.13 43.98
C CYS A 110 5.43 34.76 43.43
N THR A 111 5.37 35.99 42.90
CA THR A 111 6.57 36.69 42.39
C THR A 111 7.57 36.97 43.51
N VAL A 112 7.12 37.52 44.64
CA VAL A 112 7.99 37.81 45.80
C VAL A 112 8.47 36.52 46.44
N GLY A 113 7.61 35.52 46.61
CA GLY A 113 7.96 34.20 47.14
C GLY A 113 9.06 33.53 46.34
N SER A 114 9.05 33.68 45.01
CA SER A 114 10.14 33.19 44.16
C SER A 114 11.47 33.89 44.40
N CYS A 115 11.45 35.20 44.65
CA CYS A 115 12.64 35.95 45.03
C CYS A 115 13.09 35.59 46.44
N TYR A 116 12.15 35.29 47.35
CA TYR A 116 12.41 34.89 48.73
C TYR A 116 13.08 33.52 48.84
N ILE A 117 12.71 32.58 47.97
CA ILE A 117 13.38 31.27 47.88
C ILE A 117 14.79 31.45 47.31
N ARG A 118 14.95 32.21 46.21
CA ARG A 118 16.27 32.49 45.61
C ARG A 118 17.22 33.20 46.55
N SER A 119 16.68 33.97 47.49
CA SER A 119 17.47 34.76 48.42
C SER A 119 18.07 33.94 49.56
N LYS A 120 17.61 32.69 49.74
CA LYS A 120 17.93 31.75 50.84
C LYS A 120 17.61 32.29 52.24
N GLU A 121 16.73 33.30 52.34
CA GLU A 121 16.30 33.86 53.64
C GLU A 121 15.25 32.98 54.35
N ALA A 122 14.52 32.15 53.59
CA ALA A 122 13.59 31.16 54.11
C ALA A 122 13.76 29.81 53.40
N PRO A 123 13.45 28.69 54.07
CA PRO A 123 13.54 27.37 53.45
C PRO A 123 12.50 27.24 52.33
N ALA A 124 12.93 26.73 51.18
CA ALA A 124 12.08 26.60 49.99
C ALA A 124 10.79 25.81 50.30
N LYS A 125 10.89 24.76 51.10
CA LYS A 125 9.77 23.93 51.58
C LYS A 125 8.65 24.74 52.22
N SER A 126 8.98 25.66 53.15
CA SER A 126 7.93 26.40 53.87
C SER A 126 7.22 27.40 52.96
N VAL A 127 7.98 28.09 52.12
CA VAL A 127 7.42 29.09 51.19
C VAL A 127 6.59 28.42 50.10
N LEU A 128 7.08 27.31 49.51
CA LEU A 128 6.31 26.57 48.50
C LEU A 128 5.03 25.97 49.08
N LYS A 129 5.09 25.42 50.31
CA LYS A 129 3.92 24.91 51.01
C LYS A 129 2.90 26.00 51.34
N ASP A 130 3.37 27.17 51.79
CA ASP A 130 2.49 28.32 52.04
C ASP A 130 1.83 28.81 50.73
N LEU A 131 2.61 29.01 49.67
CA LEU A 131 2.10 29.47 48.38
C LEU A 131 1.04 28.53 47.78
N VAL A 132 1.26 27.20 47.81
CA VAL A 132 0.29 26.24 47.25
C VAL A 132 -1.00 26.18 48.06
N GLU A 133 -0.91 26.34 49.39
CA GLU A 133 -2.06 26.43 50.31
C GLU A 133 -2.83 27.74 50.10
N MET A 134 -2.13 28.87 50.00
CA MET A 134 -2.75 30.18 49.76
C MET A 134 -3.42 30.26 48.38
N CYS A 135 -2.88 29.56 47.38
CA CYS A 135 -3.53 29.41 46.07
C CYS A 135 -4.87 28.64 46.12
N LYS A 136 -5.18 27.90 47.21
CA LYS A 136 -6.53 27.32 47.40
C LYS A 136 -7.62 28.37 47.57
N GLY A 137 -7.25 29.63 47.87
CA GLY A 137 -8.21 30.74 47.95
C GLY A 137 -8.92 31.07 46.63
N VAL A 138 -8.38 30.65 45.48
CA VAL A 138 -8.98 30.91 44.15
C VAL A 138 -9.62 29.64 43.60
N GLN A 139 -10.94 29.53 43.78
CA GLN A 139 -11.73 28.37 43.34
C GLN A 139 -12.35 28.54 41.94
N HIS A 140 -12.16 29.69 41.29
CA HIS A 140 -12.65 29.92 39.93
C HIS A 140 -11.79 29.12 38.92
N PRO A 141 -12.36 28.25 38.07
CA PRO A 141 -11.59 27.32 37.24
C PRO A 141 -10.49 27.95 36.38
N ILE A 142 -10.84 28.88 35.48
CA ILE A 142 -9.88 29.49 34.54
C ILE A 142 -8.79 30.27 35.30
N ARG A 143 -9.19 31.21 36.16
CA ARG A 143 -8.26 32.04 36.95
C ARG A 143 -7.35 31.22 37.85
N GLY A 144 -7.88 30.17 38.48
CA GLY A 144 -7.12 29.27 39.34
C GLY A 144 -6.12 28.44 38.55
N LEU A 145 -6.49 27.92 37.38
CA LEU A 145 -5.58 27.19 36.48
C LEU A 145 -4.41 28.06 36.03
N PHE A 146 -4.67 29.29 35.60
CA PHE A 146 -3.62 30.23 35.18
C PHE A 146 -2.71 30.69 36.33
N LEU A 147 -3.29 30.94 37.51
CA LEU A 147 -2.51 31.29 38.70
C LEU A 147 -1.61 30.13 39.15
N ARG A 148 -2.13 28.89 39.14
CA ARG A 148 -1.35 27.69 39.50
C ARG A 148 -0.31 27.34 38.45
N SER A 149 -0.61 27.54 37.16
CA SER A 149 0.37 27.44 36.08
C SER A 149 1.49 28.47 36.25
N TYR A 150 1.15 29.70 36.66
CA TYR A 150 2.13 30.72 36.99
C TYR A 150 3.02 30.30 38.16
N LEU A 151 2.43 29.79 39.24
CA LEU A 151 3.15 29.27 40.40
C LEU A 151 4.15 28.17 39.99
N CYS A 152 3.74 27.20 39.15
CA CYS A 152 4.64 26.17 38.63
C CYS A 152 5.78 26.73 37.79
N GLN A 153 5.49 27.68 36.88
CA GLN A 153 6.51 28.26 36.02
C GLN A 153 7.56 29.06 36.83
N VAL A 154 7.10 29.79 37.84
CA VAL A 154 7.96 30.58 38.71
C VAL A 154 8.78 29.70 39.66
N SER A 155 8.26 28.54 40.05
CA SER A 155 8.92 27.58 40.95
C SER A 155 9.85 26.58 40.24
N ARG A 156 9.78 26.41 38.91
CA ARG A 156 10.53 25.39 38.14
C ARG A 156 12.04 25.30 38.50
N GLY A 157 12.72 26.42 38.67
CA GLY A 157 14.15 26.46 39.01
C GLY A 157 14.46 26.59 40.50
N LEU A 158 13.45 26.41 41.36
CA LEU A 158 13.48 26.67 42.81
C LEU A 158 13.02 25.45 43.62
N LEU A 159 12.78 24.33 42.96
CA LEU A 159 12.37 23.09 43.61
C LEU A 159 13.59 22.46 44.31
N PRO A 160 13.44 21.95 45.54
CA PRO A 160 14.44 21.09 46.17
C PRO A 160 14.58 19.80 45.35
N ASP A 161 15.74 19.59 44.74
CA ASP A 161 16.04 18.43 43.90
C ASP A 161 17.47 17.97 44.23
N VAL A 162 17.80 16.72 43.90
CA VAL A 162 19.11 16.12 44.19
C VAL A 162 20.20 16.87 43.42
N GLY A 163 21.16 17.44 44.15
CA GLY A 163 22.22 18.29 43.59
C GLY A 163 21.83 19.76 43.38
N SER A 164 20.62 20.18 43.79
CA SER A 164 20.19 21.57 43.70
C SER A 164 20.68 22.41 44.88
N GLU A 165 20.90 23.71 44.66
CA GLU A 165 21.34 24.64 45.71
C GLU A 165 20.36 24.80 46.89
N PHE A 166 19.17 24.22 46.76
CA PHE A 166 18.07 24.27 47.72
C PHE A 166 17.88 22.94 48.47
N GLU A 167 18.73 21.94 48.21
CA GLU A 167 18.80 20.67 48.93
C GLU A 167 19.43 20.85 50.33
N GLY A 168 18.87 20.20 51.35
CA GLY A 168 19.32 20.29 52.74
C GLY A 168 18.34 21.09 53.62
N ASP A 169 18.78 22.22 54.18
CA ASP A 169 17.95 23.08 55.05
C ASP A 169 16.71 23.65 54.34
N GLY A 170 16.73 23.68 52.99
CA GLY A 170 15.64 24.18 52.15
C GLY A 170 14.53 23.16 51.85
N GLY A 171 14.75 21.86 52.04
CA GLY A 171 13.80 20.79 51.75
C GLY A 171 14.42 19.58 51.04
N SER A 172 13.60 18.57 50.78
CA SER A 172 13.95 17.33 50.08
C SER A 172 13.17 17.16 48.77
N ILE A 173 13.59 16.24 47.91
CA ILE A 173 12.85 15.89 46.70
C ILE A 173 11.41 15.46 46.97
N SER A 174 11.16 14.79 48.10
CA SER A 174 9.81 14.40 48.51
C SER A 174 8.90 15.62 48.73
N ASP A 175 9.45 16.74 49.20
CA ASP A 175 8.70 17.99 49.38
C ASP A 175 8.39 18.65 48.02
N ALA A 176 9.30 18.56 47.04
CA ALA A 176 9.06 19.03 45.68
C ALA A 176 7.96 18.21 44.99
N ILE A 177 8.02 16.88 45.12
CA ILE A 177 6.98 15.97 44.63
C ILE A 177 5.64 16.26 45.31
N GLU A 178 5.61 16.42 46.64
CA GLU A 178 4.39 16.76 47.37
C GLU A 178 3.78 18.08 46.89
N PHE A 179 4.60 19.12 46.72
CA PHE A 179 4.16 20.41 46.18
C PHE A 179 3.56 20.29 44.78
N LEU A 180 4.24 19.61 43.85
CA LEU A 180 3.76 19.43 42.48
C LEU A 180 2.50 18.57 42.42
N LEU A 181 2.39 17.52 43.24
CA LEU A 181 1.22 16.65 43.28
C LEU A 181 -0.01 17.33 43.92
N ILE A 182 0.18 18.14 44.97
CA ILE A 182 -0.90 18.95 45.54
C ILE A 182 -1.39 19.95 44.49
N ASN A 183 -0.47 20.62 43.80
CA ASN A 183 -0.84 21.57 42.76
C ASN A 183 -1.55 20.90 41.59
N PHE A 184 -1.06 19.74 41.15
CA PHE A 184 -1.69 18.89 40.13
C PHE A 184 -3.11 18.49 40.53
N ALA A 185 -3.31 17.97 41.76
CA ALA A 185 -4.62 17.54 42.23
C ALA A 185 -5.63 18.70 42.24
N GLU A 186 -5.21 19.89 42.70
CA GLU A 186 -6.07 21.07 42.70
C GLU A 186 -6.34 21.61 41.28
N MET A 187 -5.35 21.59 40.39
CA MET A 187 -5.55 21.94 38.98
C MET A 187 -6.50 20.96 38.28
N ASN A 188 -6.38 19.66 38.53
CA ASN A 188 -7.29 18.65 38.00
C ASN A 188 -8.73 18.89 38.49
N LYS A 189 -8.92 19.15 39.79
CA LYS A 189 -10.25 19.50 40.34
C LYS A 189 -10.84 20.76 39.70
N LEU A 190 -10.03 21.81 39.51
CA LEU A 190 -10.48 23.03 38.83
C LEU A 190 -10.87 22.76 37.39
N TRP A 191 -10.09 21.94 36.68
CA TRP A 191 -10.34 21.57 35.31
C TRP A 191 -11.61 20.72 35.14
N CYS A 192 -11.83 19.72 35.99
CA CYS A 192 -13.09 18.97 36.03
C CYS A 192 -14.28 19.87 36.40
N ARG A 193 -14.09 20.84 37.30
CA ARG A 193 -15.13 21.81 37.67
C ARG A 193 -15.58 22.68 36.50
N MET A 194 -14.73 22.90 35.49
CA MET A 194 -15.14 23.61 34.27
C MET A 194 -16.32 22.94 33.58
N GLN A 195 -16.47 21.62 33.68
CA GLN A 195 -17.57 20.88 33.06
C GLN A 195 -18.94 21.33 33.60
N HIS A 196 -19.02 21.68 34.89
CA HIS A 196 -20.26 21.94 35.62
C HIS A 196 -20.59 23.43 35.82
N HIS A 197 -19.73 24.35 35.37
CA HIS A 197 -19.84 25.78 35.68
C HIS A 197 -20.90 26.55 34.84
N ALA A 198 -21.56 25.90 33.86
CA ALA A 198 -22.55 26.55 32.98
C ALA A 198 -23.69 25.61 32.53
N SER A 199 -24.74 26.18 31.94
CA SER A 199 -25.93 25.46 31.46
C SER A 199 -25.58 24.36 30.45
N GLY A 200 -26.41 23.32 30.38
CA GLY A 200 -26.18 22.13 29.53
C GLY A 200 -26.04 22.43 28.04
N ARG A 201 -26.55 23.57 27.56
CA ARG A 201 -26.53 23.98 26.15
C ARG A 201 -25.12 24.29 25.60
N ASP A 202 -24.18 24.70 26.46
CA ASP A 202 -22.81 25.06 26.04
C ASP A 202 -21.79 23.94 26.31
N ARG A 203 -22.25 22.68 26.43
CA ARG A 203 -21.39 21.54 26.80
C ARG A 203 -20.24 21.34 25.82
N ASP A 204 -20.52 21.26 24.51
CA ASP A 204 -19.51 20.99 23.49
C ASP A 204 -18.44 22.08 23.42
N ARG A 205 -18.85 23.35 23.55
CA ARG A 205 -17.93 24.50 23.63
C ARG A 205 -17.02 24.39 24.85
N ARG A 206 -17.55 23.98 26.01
CA ARG A 206 -16.74 23.77 27.21
C ARG A 206 -15.76 22.62 27.05
N GLU A 207 -16.15 21.53 26.41
CA GLU A 207 -15.26 20.40 26.15
C GLU A 207 -14.08 20.82 25.26
N GLN A 208 -14.33 21.63 24.22
CA GLN A 208 -13.26 22.23 23.40
C GLN A 208 -12.35 23.18 24.21
N GLU A 209 -12.95 24.08 24.99
CA GLU A 209 -12.24 25.00 25.87
C GLU A 209 -11.39 24.27 26.92
N ARG A 210 -11.90 23.16 27.47
CA ARG A 210 -11.18 22.29 28.41
C ARG A 210 -10.00 21.59 27.75
N GLN A 211 -10.17 21.11 26.52
CA GLN A 211 -9.08 20.47 25.77
C GLN A 211 -7.91 21.45 25.52
N GLN A 212 -8.22 22.72 25.26
CA GLN A 212 -7.20 23.76 25.06
C GLN A 212 -6.39 24.07 26.33
N LEU A 213 -7.01 23.94 27.51
CA LEU A 213 -6.36 24.18 28.79
C LEU A 213 -5.72 22.93 29.41
N ALA A 214 -5.88 21.76 28.79
CA ALA A 214 -5.38 20.49 29.30
C ALA A 214 -3.85 20.54 29.54
N ASP A 215 -3.10 21.18 28.64
CA ASP A 215 -1.64 21.36 28.72
C ASP A 215 -1.19 22.03 30.02
N LEU A 216 -1.98 22.96 30.57
CA LEU A 216 -1.65 23.62 31.83
C LEU A 216 -1.60 22.63 33.00
N VAL A 217 -2.50 21.64 33.00
CA VAL A 217 -2.54 20.58 34.01
C VAL A 217 -1.38 19.60 33.77
N GLY A 218 -1.19 19.18 32.52
CA GLY A 218 -0.16 18.22 32.11
C GLY A 218 1.27 18.66 32.43
N ARG A 219 1.57 19.96 32.35
CA ARG A 219 2.89 20.53 32.71
C ARG A 219 3.36 20.19 34.11
N ASN A 220 2.45 19.99 35.08
CA ASN A 220 2.85 19.55 36.42
C ASN A 220 3.54 18.19 36.36
N LEU A 221 2.98 17.23 35.61
CA LEU A 221 3.54 15.89 35.45
C LEU A 221 4.86 15.94 34.68
N THR A 222 4.96 16.79 33.66
CA THR A 222 6.22 17.04 32.94
C THR A 222 7.31 17.61 33.85
N TYR A 223 6.97 18.45 34.82
CA TYR A 223 7.96 18.93 35.78
C TYR A 223 8.34 17.87 36.80
N VAL A 224 7.42 17.00 37.21
CA VAL A 224 7.77 15.84 38.05
C VAL A 224 8.76 14.93 37.33
N SER A 225 8.59 14.70 36.03
CA SER A 225 9.50 13.84 35.27
C SER A 225 10.85 14.48 34.93
N GLN A 226 10.99 15.80 35.11
CA GLN A 226 12.25 16.54 34.95
C GLN A 226 13.09 16.60 36.23
N LEU A 227 12.61 16.02 37.35
CA LEU A 227 13.38 15.97 38.59
C LEU A 227 14.48 14.91 38.46
N ASP A 228 15.74 15.33 38.64
CA ASP A 228 16.90 14.45 38.44
C ASP A 228 17.00 13.36 39.52
N GLY A 229 16.49 13.63 40.73
CA GLY A 229 16.48 12.65 41.81
C GLY A 229 15.31 11.66 41.80
N LEU A 230 14.46 11.64 40.75
CA LEU A 230 13.33 10.73 40.68
C LEU A 230 13.79 9.30 40.36
N ASP A 231 13.87 8.45 41.38
CA ASP A 231 14.14 7.02 41.23
C ASP A 231 12.85 6.19 40.98
N PHE A 232 13.02 4.93 40.59
CA PHE A 232 11.89 4.02 40.31
C PHE A 232 11.00 3.78 41.55
N ALA A 233 11.58 3.71 42.75
CA ALA A 233 10.85 3.45 43.99
C ALA A 233 9.95 4.64 44.38
N LEU A 234 10.48 5.86 44.35
CA LEU A 234 9.74 7.10 44.57
C LEU A 234 8.69 7.32 43.48
N TYR A 235 8.98 6.93 42.23
CA TYR A 235 7.98 6.95 41.17
C TYR A 235 6.83 5.97 41.46
N GLN A 236 7.12 4.70 41.72
CA GLN A 236 6.10 3.66 41.90
C GLN A 236 5.20 3.93 43.12
N GLU A 237 5.79 4.17 44.29
CA GLU A 237 5.03 4.32 45.55
C GLU A 237 4.56 5.76 45.78
N GLY A 238 5.37 6.75 45.38
CA GLY A 238 5.11 8.16 45.69
C GLY A 238 4.28 8.87 44.62
N VAL A 239 4.73 8.81 43.36
CA VAL A 239 4.15 9.61 42.26
C VAL A 239 2.99 8.88 41.59
N LEU A 240 3.25 7.68 41.06
CA LEU A 240 2.33 6.95 40.21
C LEU A 240 1.03 6.62 40.96
N ALA A 241 1.13 6.03 42.16
CA ALA A 241 -0.04 5.68 42.97
C ALA A 241 -0.96 6.89 43.20
N ARG A 242 -0.39 8.04 43.58
CA ARG A 242 -1.16 9.27 43.84
C ARG A 242 -1.77 9.86 42.57
N VAL A 243 -1.04 9.87 41.46
CA VAL A 243 -1.56 10.36 40.16
C VAL A 243 -2.70 9.46 39.69
N MET A 244 -2.54 8.15 39.80
CA MET A 244 -3.54 7.16 39.45
C MET A 244 -4.82 7.29 40.28
N ASP A 245 -4.69 7.47 41.59
CA ASP A 245 -5.84 7.75 42.47
C ASP A 245 -6.59 9.01 42.03
N GLN A 246 -5.89 10.06 41.61
CA GLN A 246 -6.52 11.28 41.09
C GLN A 246 -7.23 11.06 39.75
N ILE A 247 -6.69 10.20 38.87
CA ILE A 247 -7.29 9.87 37.57
C ILE A 247 -8.59 9.07 37.80
N VAL A 248 -8.57 8.05 38.66
CA VAL A 248 -9.79 7.27 38.96
C VAL A 248 -10.83 8.13 39.69
N SER A 249 -10.39 8.96 40.64
CA SER A 249 -11.29 9.79 41.44
C SER A 249 -11.95 10.94 40.66
N CYS A 250 -11.38 11.40 39.54
CA CYS A 250 -11.92 12.57 38.84
C CYS A 250 -13.24 12.31 38.10
N LYS A 251 -13.53 11.04 37.76
CA LYS A 251 -14.76 10.58 37.09
C LYS A 251 -15.16 11.42 35.87
N ASP A 252 -14.16 11.94 35.14
CA ASP A 252 -14.36 12.75 33.94
C ASP A 252 -13.56 12.17 32.77
N ALA A 253 -14.25 11.84 31.68
CA ALA A 253 -13.66 11.10 30.56
C ALA A 253 -12.52 11.86 29.85
N ILE A 254 -12.69 13.16 29.60
CA ILE A 254 -11.66 13.99 28.94
C ILE A 254 -10.41 14.06 29.81
N ALA A 255 -10.60 14.26 31.12
CA ALA A 255 -9.50 14.33 32.06
C ALA A 255 -8.76 13.01 32.19
N GLN A 256 -9.49 11.90 32.33
CA GLN A 256 -8.89 10.57 32.41
C GLN A 256 -8.07 10.23 31.17
N GLN A 257 -8.63 10.45 29.97
CA GLN A 257 -7.94 10.18 28.71
C GLN A 257 -6.64 10.98 28.58
N TYR A 258 -6.72 12.31 28.78
CA TYR A 258 -5.56 13.18 28.63
C TYR A 258 -4.49 12.91 29.68
N LEU A 259 -4.87 12.73 30.95
CA LEU A 259 -3.92 12.51 32.04
C LEU A 259 -3.19 11.17 31.89
N MET A 260 -3.90 10.11 31.46
CA MET A 260 -3.25 8.84 31.15
C MET A 260 -2.22 8.99 30.03
N GLN A 261 -2.54 9.75 28.98
CA GLN A 261 -1.58 10.06 27.91
C GLN A 261 -0.40 10.88 28.42
N CYS A 262 -0.62 11.86 29.31
CA CYS A 262 0.47 12.63 29.91
C CYS A 262 1.39 11.77 30.78
N VAL A 263 0.86 10.78 31.50
CA VAL A 263 1.70 9.82 32.23
C VAL A 263 2.53 9.02 31.24
N ILE A 264 1.90 8.48 30.19
CA ILE A 264 2.57 7.68 29.15
C ILE A 264 3.58 8.49 28.34
N GLN A 265 3.44 9.81 28.18
CA GLN A 265 4.37 10.65 27.41
C GLN A 265 5.41 11.36 28.29
N GLY A 266 5.09 11.61 29.56
CA GLY A 266 5.91 12.43 30.44
C GLY A 266 7.04 11.68 31.12
N PHE A 267 6.83 10.40 31.48
CA PHE A 267 7.80 9.60 32.24
C PHE A 267 8.67 8.72 31.35
N PRO A 268 9.86 8.25 31.80
CA PRO A 268 10.71 7.32 31.05
C PRO A 268 10.09 5.94 30.79
N ASP A 269 10.54 5.27 29.74
CA ASP A 269 10.05 3.96 29.32
C ASP A 269 10.36 2.84 30.32
N ASP A 270 11.52 2.90 30.99
CA ASP A 270 11.92 1.94 32.03
C ASP A 270 10.94 1.91 33.20
N PHE A 271 10.41 3.08 33.57
CA PHE A 271 9.41 3.19 34.64
C PHE A 271 8.09 2.55 34.20
N HIS A 272 7.68 2.77 32.95
CA HIS A 272 6.48 2.15 32.40
C HIS A 272 6.57 0.63 32.40
N LEU A 273 7.73 0.05 32.07
CA LEU A 273 7.95 -1.41 32.12
C LEU A 273 7.76 -1.98 33.53
N GLY A 274 8.35 -1.33 34.53
CA GLY A 274 8.23 -1.78 35.92
C GLY A 274 6.82 -1.59 36.51
N THR A 275 6.03 -0.65 35.97
CA THR A 275 4.68 -0.34 36.47
C THR A 275 3.54 -0.73 35.53
N LEU A 276 3.78 -1.63 34.56
CA LEU A 276 2.76 -2.07 33.60
C LEU A 276 1.50 -2.61 34.30
N ASP A 277 1.65 -3.40 35.36
CA ASP A 277 0.50 -3.98 36.07
C ASP A 277 -0.38 -2.90 36.71
N SER A 278 0.24 -1.86 37.27
CA SER A 278 -0.48 -0.73 37.86
C SER A 278 -1.17 0.11 36.78
N LEU A 279 -0.49 0.41 35.67
CA LEU A 279 -1.03 1.20 34.57
C LEU A 279 -2.21 0.49 33.87
N LEU A 280 -2.04 -0.79 33.57
CA LEU A 280 -3.04 -1.61 32.88
C LEU A 280 -4.21 -2.01 33.80
N GLY A 281 -3.93 -2.17 35.10
CA GLY A 281 -4.94 -2.54 36.10
C GLY A 281 -6.04 -1.50 36.30
N ILE A 282 -5.75 -0.23 35.98
CA ILE A 282 -6.69 0.90 36.14
C ILE A 282 -7.59 1.10 34.93
N LEU A 283 -7.21 0.58 33.75
CA LEU A 283 -7.98 0.76 32.52
C LEU A 283 -9.47 0.36 32.65
N PRO A 284 -9.83 -0.74 33.34
CA PRO A 284 -11.24 -1.10 33.56
C PRO A 284 -12.01 -0.15 34.50
N ASP A 285 -11.31 0.60 35.37
CA ASP A 285 -11.92 1.53 36.34
C ASP A 285 -12.20 2.91 35.73
N LEU A 286 -11.80 3.13 34.47
CA LEU A 286 -12.04 4.37 33.75
C LEU A 286 -13.52 4.52 33.36
N GLN A 287 -13.96 5.75 33.14
CA GLN A 287 -15.33 6.02 32.70
C GLN A 287 -15.54 5.53 31.26
N SER A 288 -16.74 5.04 30.94
CA SER A 288 -17.11 4.51 29.61
C SER A 288 -17.05 5.51 28.45
N GLY A 289 -16.79 6.79 28.73
CA GLY A 289 -16.56 7.81 27.71
C GLY A 289 -15.09 7.99 27.33
N VAL A 290 -14.18 7.29 28.00
CA VAL A 290 -12.74 7.37 27.74
C VAL A 290 -12.40 6.51 26.53
N GLN A 291 -11.67 7.06 25.57
CA GLN A 291 -11.16 6.27 24.45
C GLN A 291 -9.93 5.47 24.89
N VAL A 292 -10.18 4.34 25.58
CA VAL A 292 -9.13 3.47 26.14
C VAL A 292 -8.16 2.98 25.06
N HIS A 293 -8.66 2.73 23.84
CA HIS A 293 -7.84 2.32 22.71
C HIS A 293 -6.72 3.33 22.39
N VAL A 294 -6.96 4.65 22.51
CA VAL A 294 -5.93 5.66 22.23
C VAL A 294 -4.83 5.63 23.29
N VAL A 295 -5.19 5.38 24.54
CA VAL A 295 -4.23 5.26 25.66
C VAL A 295 -3.34 4.03 25.46
N VAL A 296 -3.96 2.87 25.19
CA VAL A 296 -3.24 1.61 24.96
C VAL A 296 -2.36 1.70 23.71
N SER A 297 -2.88 2.24 22.60
CA SER A 297 -2.08 2.43 21.37
C SER A 297 -0.89 3.37 21.61
N SER A 298 -1.08 4.47 22.35
CA SER A 298 0.04 5.37 22.68
C SER A 298 1.12 4.69 23.53
N LEU A 299 0.74 3.80 24.45
CA LEU A 299 1.69 3.02 25.23
C LEU A 299 2.44 2.02 24.34
N LEU A 300 1.72 1.28 23.50
CA LEU A 300 2.30 0.29 22.58
C LEU A 300 3.26 0.90 21.57
N ASP A 301 2.88 2.02 20.95
CA ASP A 301 3.74 2.75 20.01
C ASP A 301 5.03 3.22 20.69
N ARG A 302 4.93 3.67 21.94
CA ARG A 302 6.09 4.14 22.69
C ARG A 302 7.04 3.00 23.05
N LEU A 303 6.50 1.88 23.55
CA LEU A 303 7.27 0.68 23.86
C LEU A 303 7.88 0.05 22.59
N ALA A 304 7.19 0.09 21.46
CA ALA A 304 7.71 -0.37 20.18
C ALA A 304 8.92 0.48 19.72
N ARG A 305 8.85 1.81 19.86
CA ARG A 305 9.98 2.71 19.56
C ARG A 305 11.16 2.49 20.51
N PHE A 306 10.89 2.18 21.76
CA PHE A 306 11.92 1.87 22.75
C PHE A 306 12.67 0.58 22.38
N ALA A 307 11.93 -0.49 22.06
CA ALA A 307 12.51 -1.75 21.57
C ALA A 307 13.27 -1.60 20.24
N ALA A 308 12.81 -0.72 19.35
CA ALA A 308 13.51 -0.42 18.10
C ALA A 308 14.83 0.32 18.33
N SER A 309 14.94 1.09 19.42
CA SER A 309 16.14 1.86 19.77
C SER A 309 17.17 1.02 20.52
N ASP A 310 16.73 0.15 21.42
CA ASP A 310 17.60 -0.74 22.20
C ASP A 310 17.08 -2.18 22.21
N LYS A 311 17.84 -3.07 21.54
CA LYS A 311 17.51 -4.50 21.44
C LYS A 311 17.73 -5.27 22.75
N ALA A 312 18.53 -4.76 23.69
CA ALA A 312 18.74 -5.41 24.99
C ALA A 312 17.46 -5.38 25.85
N VAL A 313 16.58 -4.41 25.60
CA VAL A 313 15.30 -4.27 26.30
C VAL A 313 14.34 -5.43 25.98
N VAL A 314 14.50 -6.10 24.83
CA VAL A 314 13.69 -7.27 24.44
C VAL A 314 13.80 -8.39 25.48
N ASP A 315 14.97 -8.57 26.10
CA ASP A 315 15.14 -9.53 27.18
C ASP A 315 14.39 -9.12 28.45
N THR A 316 14.38 -7.83 28.77
CA THR A 316 13.60 -7.25 29.87
C THR A 316 12.10 -7.39 29.63
N PHE A 317 11.63 -7.17 28.39
CA PHE A 317 10.23 -7.40 28.01
C PHE A 317 9.79 -8.85 28.21
N ASN A 318 10.68 -9.81 27.89
CA ASN A 318 10.44 -11.23 28.11
C ASN A 318 10.38 -11.58 29.60
N GLN A 319 11.28 -11.02 30.42
CA GLN A 319 11.29 -11.24 31.88
C GLN A 319 10.00 -10.73 32.55
N VAL A 320 9.46 -9.61 32.07
CA VAL A 320 8.26 -8.98 32.65
C VAL A 320 6.95 -9.55 32.08
N ASP A 321 7.01 -10.44 31.08
CA ASP A 321 5.85 -10.92 30.30
C ASP A 321 4.98 -9.75 29.79
N ALA A 322 5.62 -8.72 29.24
CA ALA A 322 4.93 -7.50 28.83
C ALA A 322 3.84 -7.78 27.78
N PHE A 323 4.13 -8.67 26.82
CA PHE A 323 3.15 -9.10 25.82
C PHE A 323 1.92 -9.75 26.47
N GLY A 324 2.12 -10.74 27.36
CA GLY A 324 1.01 -11.40 28.04
C GLY A 324 0.17 -10.44 28.87
N LYS A 325 0.81 -9.49 29.56
CA LYS A 325 0.12 -8.43 30.33
C LYS A 325 -0.70 -7.51 29.43
N LEU A 326 -0.13 -7.04 28.32
CA LEU A 326 -0.79 -6.16 27.36
C LEU A 326 -1.99 -6.86 26.69
N THR A 327 -1.85 -8.12 26.27
CA THR A 327 -2.96 -8.88 25.67
C THR A 327 -4.07 -9.14 26.69
N ARG A 328 -3.73 -9.50 27.94
CA ARG A 328 -4.74 -9.69 29.01
C ARG A 328 -5.46 -8.37 29.33
N ALA A 329 -4.76 -7.25 29.33
CA ALA A 329 -5.36 -5.94 29.55
C ALA A 329 -6.32 -5.56 28.43
N ALA A 330 -5.92 -5.75 27.17
CA ALA A 330 -6.78 -5.53 26.01
C ALA A 330 -8.05 -6.41 26.04
N ALA A 331 -7.91 -7.68 26.44
CA ALA A 331 -9.04 -8.58 26.63
C ALA A 331 -9.98 -8.09 27.75
N LYS A 332 -9.43 -7.73 28.92
CA LYS A 332 -10.21 -7.20 30.05
C LYS A 332 -10.97 -5.93 29.71
N VAL A 333 -10.36 -5.00 28.98
CA VAL A 333 -11.01 -3.76 28.53
C VAL A 333 -12.21 -4.07 27.63
N THR A 334 -12.05 -5.05 26.74
CA THR A 334 -13.12 -5.49 25.83
C THR A 334 -14.26 -6.20 26.59
N GLU A 335 -13.97 -6.85 27.71
CA GLU A 335 -14.97 -7.50 28.57
C GLU A 335 -15.68 -6.55 29.53
N SER A 336 -15.00 -5.50 30.00
CA SER A 336 -15.54 -4.55 30.99
C SER A 336 -16.47 -3.49 30.41
N GLU A 337 -16.24 -3.08 29.16
CA GLU A 337 -17.09 -2.10 28.49
C GLU A 337 -18.21 -2.81 27.70
N ASN A 338 -19.46 -2.65 28.16
CA ASN A 338 -20.63 -3.34 27.60
C ASN A 338 -20.87 -3.07 26.09
N GLU A 339 -20.27 -2.03 25.50
CA GLU A 339 -20.30 -1.75 24.04
C GLU A 339 -19.05 -0.96 23.58
N VAL A 340 -17.87 -1.59 23.50
CA VAL A 340 -16.73 -0.96 22.79
C VAL A 340 -17.03 -0.91 21.30
N PRO A 341 -16.87 0.24 20.61
CA PRO A 341 -17.00 0.31 19.16
C PRO A 341 -16.04 -0.67 18.47
N SER A 342 -16.53 -1.43 17.50
CA SER A 342 -15.71 -2.38 16.73
C SER A 342 -14.42 -1.76 16.17
N GLY A 343 -14.44 -0.48 15.76
CA GLY A 343 -13.24 0.23 15.29
C GLY A 343 -12.16 0.40 16.36
N ASP A 344 -12.55 0.64 17.61
CA ASP A 344 -11.63 0.86 18.73
C ASP A 344 -10.94 -0.45 19.14
N VAL A 345 -11.71 -1.55 19.14
CA VAL A 345 -11.18 -2.91 19.35
C VAL A 345 -10.14 -3.26 18.29
N VAL A 346 -10.45 -3.00 17.01
CA VAL A 346 -9.53 -3.27 15.89
C VAL A 346 -8.28 -2.39 16.00
N ALA A 347 -8.42 -1.10 16.34
CA ALA A 347 -7.29 -0.19 16.51
C ALA A 347 -6.33 -0.65 17.62
N MET A 348 -6.86 -1.11 18.75
CA MET A 348 -6.06 -1.64 19.85
C MET A 348 -5.30 -2.92 19.43
N HIS A 349 -5.96 -3.85 18.73
CA HIS A 349 -5.30 -5.07 18.24
C HIS A 349 -4.31 -4.77 17.10
N ALA A 350 -4.54 -3.74 16.28
CA ALA A 350 -3.58 -3.27 15.28
C ALA A 350 -2.32 -2.70 15.91
N ALA A 351 -2.45 -1.90 16.97
CA ALA A 351 -1.31 -1.45 17.75
C ALA A 351 -0.55 -2.61 18.41
N LEU A 352 -1.28 -3.61 18.96
CA LEU A 352 -0.66 -4.83 19.52
C LEU A 352 0.10 -5.62 18.47
N LEU A 353 -0.44 -5.73 17.26
CA LEU A 353 0.20 -6.44 16.16
C LEU A 353 1.44 -5.71 15.67
N SER A 354 1.38 -4.39 15.54
CA SER A 354 2.53 -3.54 15.18
C SER A 354 3.65 -3.65 16.24
N PHE A 355 3.29 -3.58 17.52
CA PHE A 355 4.21 -3.82 18.63
C PHE A 355 4.84 -5.22 18.53
N THR A 356 4.04 -6.25 18.30
CA THR A 356 4.54 -7.63 18.20
C THR A 356 5.50 -7.81 17.04
N GLY A 357 5.19 -7.24 15.87
CA GLY A 357 6.09 -7.28 14.70
C GLY A 357 7.38 -6.50 14.91
N ALA A 358 7.34 -5.39 15.65
CA ALA A 358 8.53 -4.59 15.95
C ALA A 358 9.44 -5.24 17.02
N VAL A 359 8.86 -5.83 18.06
CA VAL A 359 9.61 -6.39 19.20
C VAL A 359 9.98 -7.86 19.00
N TYR A 360 9.10 -8.66 18.40
CA TYR A 360 9.26 -10.10 18.25
C TYR A 360 9.08 -10.55 16.79
N PRO A 361 9.97 -10.14 15.86
CA PRO A 361 9.86 -10.51 14.45
C PRO A 361 9.87 -12.04 14.24
N ASP A 362 10.66 -12.78 15.01
CA ASP A 362 10.81 -14.24 14.78
C ASP A 362 9.68 -15.09 15.39
N ARG A 363 8.71 -14.50 16.10
CA ARG A 363 7.69 -15.24 16.87
C ARG A 363 6.29 -15.09 16.26
N LEU A 364 6.05 -15.82 15.18
CA LEU A 364 4.73 -15.91 14.52
C LEU A 364 3.62 -16.45 15.45
N ASP A 365 3.97 -17.24 16.48
CA ASP A 365 3.00 -17.69 17.50
C ASP A 365 2.29 -16.52 18.18
N LEU A 366 3.01 -15.43 18.47
CA LEU A 366 2.48 -14.26 19.15
C LEU A 366 1.56 -13.47 18.22
N VAL A 367 1.94 -13.35 16.94
CA VAL A 367 1.09 -12.78 15.89
C VAL A 367 -0.23 -13.57 15.78
N ASN A 368 -0.16 -14.90 15.76
CA ASN A 368 -1.37 -15.73 15.72
C ASN A 368 -2.24 -15.53 16.98
N LYS A 369 -1.64 -15.40 18.17
CA LYS A 369 -2.38 -15.09 19.42
C LYS A 369 -3.10 -13.75 19.35
N VAL A 370 -2.47 -12.70 18.80
CA VAL A 370 -3.11 -11.39 18.62
C VAL A 370 -4.30 -11.50 17.66
N LEU A 371 -4.14 -12.20 16.52
CA LEU A 371 -5.24 -12.43 15.58
C LEU A 371 -6.37 -13.25 16.21
N THR A 372 -6.04 -14.23 17.06
CA THR A 372 -7.02 -15.04 17.80
C THR A 372 -7.83 -14.18 18.77
N SER A 373 -7.14 -13.34 19.55
CA SER A 373 -7.78 -12.39 20.47
C SER A 373 -8.67 -11.41 19.72
N ALA A 374 -8.19 -10.88 18.58
CA ALA A 374 -8.97 -9.98 17.73
C ALA A 374 -10.23 -10.66 17.19
N TYR A 375 -10.11 -11.92 16.72
CA TYR A 375 -11.25 -12.69 16.25
C TYR A 375 -12.28 -12.92 17.35
N GLN A 376 -11.87 -13.41 18.52
CA GLN A 376 -12.78 -13.66 19.66
C GLN A 376 -13.48 -12.38 20.15
N ALA A 377 -12.79 -11.24 20.10
CA ALA A 377 -13.35 -9.95 20.45
C ALA A 377 -14.38 -9.46 19.41
N LEU A 378 -14.11 -9.67 18.12
CA LEU A 378 -14.94 -9.18 17.01
C LEU A 378 -16.09 -10.12 16.62
N GLU A 379 -15.95 -11.42 16.87
CA GLU A 379 -16.99 -12.43 16.59
C GLU A 379 -18.30 -12.08 17.31
N LYS A 380 -18.20 -11.62 18.56
CA LYS A 380 -19.35 -11.17 19.36
C LYS A 380 -20.09 -9.96 18.77
N GLN A 381 -19.45 -9.20 17.88
CA GLN A 381 -19.97 -7.98 17.27
C GLN A 381 -20.21 -8.11 15.75
N ALA A 382 -20.07 -9.31 15.20
CA ALA A 382 -20.28 -9.55 13.77
C ALA A 382 -21.78 -9.50 13.40
N PRO A 383 -22.17 -8.91 12.25
CA PRO A 383 -21.34 -8.33 11.20
C PRO A 383 -20.92 -6.87 11.48
N ILE A 384 -19.65 -6.54 11.20
CA ILE A 384 -19.09 -5.19 11.34
C ILE A 384 -19.74 -4.25 10.33
N LYS A 385 -20.60 -3.33 10.79
CA LYS A 385 -21.29 -2.36 9.93
C LYS A 385 -20.48 -1.09 9.67
N ASP A 386 -19.50 -0.78 10.51
CA ASP A 386 -18.73 0.46 10.44
C ASP A 386 -17.62 0.39 9.38
N ALA A 387 -17.64 1.32 8.43
CA ALA A 387 -16.64 1.45 7.37
C ALA A 387 -15.24 1.77 7.92
N LYS A 388 -15.15 2.47 9.06
CA LYS A 388 -13.85 2.76 9.70
C LYS A 388 -13.23 1.49 10.28
N ALA A 389 -14.03 0.67 10.96
CA ALA A 389 -13.59 -0.61 11.51
C ALA A 389 -13.13 -1.57 10.40
N GLU A 390 -13.83 -1.62 9.27
CA GLU A 390 -13.41 -2.43 8.12
C GLU A 390 -12.07 -1.96 7.52
N LYS A 391 -11.86 -0.64 7.39
CA LYS A 391 -10.58 -0.10 6.91
C LYS A 391 -9.43 -0.45 7.86
N LEU A 392 -9.65 -0.35 9.17
CA LEU A 392 -8.67 -0.74 10.18
C LEU A 392 -8.42 -2.25 10.17
N LEU A 393 -9.44 -3.06 9.89
CA LEU A 393 -9.31 -4.52 9.82
C LEU A 393 -8.49 -4.96 8.59
N VAL A 394 -8.69 -4.28 7.46
CA VAL A 394 -7.83 -4.42 6.27
C VAL A 394 -6.37 -4.05 6.59
N GLN A 395 -6.14 -2.99 7.37
CA GLN A 395 -4.80 -2.61 7.83
C GLN A 395 -4.17 -3.65 8.78
N LEU A 396 -4.97 -4.20 9.71
CA LEU A 396 -4.56 -5.28 10.61
C LEU A 396 -4.06 -6.48 9.81
N LEU A 397 -4.84 -6.96 8.82
CA LEU A 397 -4.46 -8.11 7.99
C LEU A 397 -3.32 -7.80 7.00
N SER A 398 -3.16 -6.54 6.61
CA SER A 398 -2.06 -6.10 5.75
C SER A 398 -0.71 -6.11 6.46
N THR A 399 -0.67 -5.80 7.76
CA THR A 399 0.58 -5.61 8.50
C THR A 399 1.47 -6.86 8.50
N PRO A 400 0.94 -8.08 8.72
CA PRO A 400 1.72 -9.30 8.58
C PRO A 400 2.21 -9.55 7.16
N LEU A 401 1.38 -9.25 6.14
CA LEU A 401 1.74 -9.45 4.73
C LEU A 401 2.91 -8.56 4.28
N ASP A 402 3.02 -7.36 4.85
CA ASP A 402 4.08 -6.41 4.51
C ASP A 402 5.42 -6.78 5.20
N ASN A 403 5.37 -7.40 6.39
CA ASN A 403 6.56 -7.69 7.21
C ASN A 403 7.10 -9.12 7.07
N TYR A 404 6.25 -10.08 6.72
CA TYR A 404 6.60 -11.51 6.66
C TYR A 404 6.43 -12.09 5.26
N ASP A 405 7.02 -13.27 5.07
CA ASP A 405 6.83 -14.05 3.86
C ASP A 405 5.36 -14.48 3.75
N VAL A 406 4.72 -14.22 2.61
CA VAL A 406 3.26 -14.43 2.46
C VAL A 406 2.88 -15.87 2.81
N VAL A 407 3.71 -16.84 2.43
CA VAL A 407 3.44 -18.26 2.70
C VAL A 407 3.32 -18.54 4.20
N THR A 408 4.22 -17.95 5.01
CA THR A 408 4.18 -18.11 6.48
C THR A 408 2.99 -17.39 7.12
N VAL A 409 2.52 -16.29 6.52
CA VAL A 409 1.32 -15.58 6.99
C VAL A 409 0.06 -16.37 6.68
N LEU A 410 -0.01 -17.02 5.52
CA LEU A 410 -1.15 -17.84 5.13
C LEU A 410 -1.26 -19.14 5.96
N GLU A 411 -0.15 -19.64 6.52
CA GLU A 411 -0.13 -20.76 7.47
C GLU A 411 -0.74 -20.41 8.85
N LEU A 412 -1.00 -19.13 9.15
CA LEU A 412 -1.59 -18.73 10.42
C LEU A 412 -3.03 -19.22 10.53
N ALA A 413 -3.26 -20.19 11.41
CA ALA A 413 -4.54 -20.89 11.59
C ALA A 413 -5.77 -19.98 11.72
N ASN A 414 -5.62 -18.79 12.33
CA ASN A 414 -6.73 -17.86 12.59
C ASN A 414 -6.80 -16.68 11.61
N TYR A 415 -5.88 -16.59 10.66
CA TYR A 415 -5.96 -15.59 9.57
C TYR A 415 -7.21 -15.80 8.68
N PRO A 416 -7.58 -17.03 8.27
CA PRO A 416 -8.86 -17.28 7.58
C PRO A 416 -10.08 -16.82 8.39
N SER A 417 -10.07 -17.08 9.69
CA SER A 417 -11.18 -16.73 10.60
C SER A 417 -11.40 -15.22 10.63
N VAL A 418 -10.34 -14.42 10.71
CA VAL A 418 -10.45 -12.95 10.69
C VAL A 418 -10.89 -12.44 9.32
N MET A 419 -10.41 -13.03 8.22
CA MET A 419 -10.85 -12.66 6.86
C MET A 419 -12.35 -12.97 6.63
N SER A 420 -12.88 -14.01 7.28
CA SER A 420 -14.31 -14.32 7.25
C SER A 420 -15.20 -13.24 7.90
N LEU A 421 -14.65 -12.36 8.73
CA LEU A 421 -15.42 -11.26 9.33
C LEU A 421 -15.63 -10.08 8.36
N LEU A 422 -14.86 -9.99 7.28
CA LEU A 422 -14.96 -8.91 6.28
C LEU A 422 -16.17 -9.12 5.35
N ARG A 423 -16.75 -8.02 4.85
CA ARG A 423 -17.72 -8.05 3.75
C ARG A 423 -17.09 -8.51 2.43
N PRO A 424 -17.87 -9.07 1.48
CA PRO A 424 -17.37 -9.54 0.19
C PRO A 424 -16.50 -8.53 -0.56
N ALA A 425 -16.90 -7.25 -0.62
CA ALA A 425 -16.13 -6.19 -1.28
C ALA A 425 -14.72 -6.00 -0.70
N LYS A 426 -14.59 -6.02 0.63
CA LYS A 426 -13.29 -5.86 1.31
C LYS A 426 -12.47 -7.15 1.32
N ARG A 427 -13.11 -8.32 1.28
CA ARG A 427 -12.42 -9.60 1.04
C ARG A 427 -11.77 -9.60 -0.36
N LYS A 428 -12.45 -9.05 -1.36
CA LYS A 428 -11.92 -8.89 -2.72
C LYS A 428 -10.69 -7.98 -2.73
N GLU A 429 -10.76 -6.82 -2.08
CA GLU A 429 -9.61 -5.90 -1.92
C GLU A 429 -8.41 -6.57 -1.23
N MET A 430 -8.66 -7.35 -0.16
CA MET A 430 -7.61 -8.12 0.50
C MET A 430 -7.02 -9.21 -0.39
N ALA A 431 -7.83 -9.92 -1.16
CA ALA A 431 -7.35 -10.93 -2.10
C ALA A 431 -6.45 -10.30 -3.19
N VAL A 432 -6.82 -9.12 -3.72
CA VAL A 432 -5.97 -8.36 -4.65
C VAL A 432 -4.64 -8.01 -4.00
N LYS A 433 -4.66 -7.54 -2.76
CA LYS A 433 -3.45 -7.19 -2.02
C LYS A 433 -2.55 -8.40 -1.78
N ILE A 434 -3.10 -9.55 -1.41
CA ILE A 434 -2.36 -10.82 -1.27
C ILE A 434 -1.65 -11.18 -2.59
N CYS A 435 -2.38 -11.14 -3.72
CA CYS A 435 -1.80 -11.40 -5.04
C CYS A 435 -0.66 -10.42 -5.37
N GLN A 436 -0.85 -9.12 -5.12
CA GLN A 436 0.18 -8.11 -5.36
C GLN A 436 1.42 -8.32 -4.51
N THR A 437 1.26 -8.67 -3.23
CA THR A 437 2.39 -8.94 -2.33
C THR A 437 3.17 -10.17 -2.77
N ILE A 438 2.51 -11.26 -3.15
CA ILE A 438 3.16 -12.47 -3.69
C ILE A 438 3.97 -12.14 -4.95
N LEU A 439 3.37 -11.37 -5.87
CA LEU A 439 4.04 -10.96 -7.11
C LEU A 439 5.21 -10.00 -6.86
N ARG A 440 5.13 -9.15 -5.82
CA ARG A 440 6.19 -8.21 -5.45
C ARG A 440 7.38 -8.91 -4.80
N GLN A 441 7.12 -9.86 -3.90
CA GLN A 441 8.15 -10.64 -3.22
C GLN A 441 8.71 -11.79 -4.10
N ARG A 442 8.02 -12.16 -5.19
CA ARG A 442 8.35 -13.30 -6.07
C ARG A 442 8.44 -14.63 -5.32
N THR A 443 7.54 -14.80 -4.35
CA THR A 443 7.40 -16.04 -3.59
C THR A 443 6.88 -17.16 -4.46
N LEU A 444 7.65 -18.26 -4.55
CA LEU A 444 7.26 -19.47 -5.25
C LEU A 444 6.43 -20.35 -4.30
N VAL A 445 5.24 -20.77 -4.75
CA VAL A 445 4.37 -21.67 -3.99
C VAL A 445 4.51 -23.08 -4.55
N SER A 446 5.20 -23.94 -3.80
CA SER A 446 5.57 -25.29 -4.25
C SER A 446 4.72 -26.43 -3.67
N SER A 447 3.99 -26.21 -2.57
CA SER A 447 3.19 -27.27 -1.92
C SER A 447 1.71 -27.20 -2.29
N MET A 448 1.09 -28.37 -2.47
CA MET A 448 -0.34 -28.52 -2.77
C MET A 448 -1.23 -27.87 -1.72
N GLU A 449 -0.97 -28.12 -0.43
CA GLU A 449 -1.73 -27.51 0.67
C GLU A 449 -1.67 -25.98 0.61
N LYS A 450 -0.50 -25.44 0.26
CA LYS A 450 -0.28 -23.99 0.17
C LYS A 450 -1.03 -23.38 -1.01
N VAL A 451 -1.08 -24.08 -2.14
CA VAL A 451 -1.85 -23.65 -3.31
C VAL A 451 -3.34 -23.71 -3.03
N GLU A 452 -3.85 -24.76 -2.38
CA GLU A 452 -5.26 -24.85 -2.01
C GLU A 452 -5.67 -23.74 -1.05
N MET A 453 -4.88 -23.49 0.00
CA MET A 453 -5.12 -22.38 0.92
C MET A 453 -5.12 -21.03 0.17
N LEU A 454 -4.13 -20.79 -0.69
CA LEU A 454 -4.05 -19.56 -1.48
C LEU A 454 -5.27 -19.38 -2.39
N LEU A 455 -5.71 -20.45 -3.06
CA LEU A 455 -6.90 -20.42 -3.92
C LEU A 455 -8.19 -20.20 -3.13
N ASP A 456 -8.28 -20.69 -1.89
CA ASP A 456 -9.40 -20.41 -0.99
C ASP A 456 -9.41 -18.94 -0.54
N PHE A 457 -8.24 -18.33 -0.26
CA PHE A 457 -8.14 -16.90 0.04
C PHE A 457 -8.49 -16.01 -1.16
N ILE A 458 -8.16 -16.46 -2.36
CA ILE A 458 -8.41 -15.76 -3.61
C ILE A 458 -9.79 -16.12 -4.21
N SER A 459 -10.59 -16.93 -3.52
CA SER A 459 -11.93 -17.32 -3.99
C SER A 459 -12.82 -16.15 -4.42
N PRO A 460 -12.79 -14.95 -3.79
CA PRO A 460 -13.58 -13.80 -4.24
C PRO A 460 -13.13 -13.21 -5.59
N LEU A 461 -11.89 -13.47 -6.04
CA LEU A 461 -11.41 -13.09 -7.37
C LEU A 461 -11.64 -14.21 -8.40
N VAL A 462 -11.87 -15.44 -7.95
CA VAL A 462 -12.12 -16.58 -8.82
C VAL A 462 -13.62 -16.75 -9.10
N ARG A 463 -14.50 -16.58 -8.10
CA ARG A 463 -15.95 -16.72 -8.24
C ARG A 463 -16.64 -15.37 -8.16
N ASP A 464 -17.71 -15.21 -8.94
CA ASP A 464 -18.54 -14.01 -8.87
C ASP A 464 -19.21 -13.93 -7.50
N THR A 465 -18.90 -12.86 -6.75
CA THR A 465 -19.62 -12.50 -5.54
C THR A 465 -20.88 -11.74 -5.91
N GLU A 466 -22.05 -12.27 -5.52
CA GLU A 466 -23.36 -11.65 -5.80
C GLU A 466 -23.42 -10.19 -5.32
N GLY A 467 -23.83 -9.28 -6.20
CA GLY A 467 -24.16 -7.89 -5.86
C GLY A 467 -23.05 -6.84 -6.05
N LEU A 468 -21.94 -7.17 -6.72
CA LEU A 468 -20.91 -6.19 -7.11
C LEU A 468 -20.85 -6.11 -8.65
N GLU A 469 -21.21 -4.94 -9.20
CA GLU A 469 -20.91 -4.58 -10.57
C GLU A 469 -19.50 -3.98 -10.59
N ASP A 470 -18.53 -4.72 -11.12
CA ASP A 470 -17.16 -4.23 -11.27
C ASP A 470 -17.05 -3.40 -12.56
N ASP A 471 -16.34 -2.27 -12.50
CA ASP A 471 -15.92 -1.55 -13.71
C ASP A 471 -15.05 -2.47 -14.57
N ASP A 472 -15.32 -2.54 -15.88
CA ASP A 472 -14.67 -3.49 -16.80
C ASP A 472 -13.12 -3.37 -16.78
N GLU A 473 -12.57 -2.18 -16.61
CA GLU A 473 -11.12 -1.94 -16.54
C GLU A 473 -10.50 -2.51 -15.26
N PHE A 474 -11.15 -2.30 -14.11
CA PHE A 474 -10.70 -2.84 -12.83
C PHE A 474 -10.79 -4.38 -12.81
N PHE A 475 -11.85 -4.93 -13.39
CA PHE A 475 -11.99 -6.38 -13.57
C PHE A 475 -10.85 -6.96 -14.43
N GLU A 476 -10.45 -6.30 -15.51
CA GLU A 476 -9.35 -6.77 -16.35
C GLU A 476 -8.00 -6.71 -15.62
N GLU A 477 -7.73 -5.67 -14.84
CA GLU A 477 -6.53 -5.60 -14.00
C GLU A 477 -6.47 -6.75 -12.98
N GLU A 478 -7.59 -7.06 -12.32
CA GLU A 478 -7.68 -8.18 -11.38
C GLU A 478 -7.40 -9.53 -12.05
N GLN A 479 -7.99 -9.77 -13.23
CA GLN A 479 -7.76 -11.01 -13.97
C GLN A 479 -6.32 -11.11 -14.49
N ASN A 480 -5.70 -9.99 -14.87
CA ASN A 480 -4.29 -9.94 -15.22
C ASN A 480 -3.37 -10.24 -14.02
N LEU A 481 -3.76 -9.85 -12.80
CA LEU A 481 -3.03 -10.23 -11.59
C LEU A 481 -3.11 -11.75 -11.34
N LEU A 482 -4.29 -12.36 -11.52
CA LEU A 482 -4.43 -13.82 -11.44
C LEU A 482 -3.60 -14.53 -12.50
N ALA A 483 -3.62 -14.05 -13.75
CA ALA A 483 -2.79 -14.57 -14.84
C ALA A 483 -1.30 -14.58 -14.48
N ARG A 484 -0.81 -13.50 -13.87
CA ARG A 484 0.58 -13.41 -13.39
C ARG A 484 0.87 -14.34 -12.21
N LEU A 485 -0.10 -14.54 -11.32
CA LEU A 485 0.04 -15.41 -10.16
C LEU A 485 0.25 -16.88 -10.56
N VAL A 486 -0.37 -17.35 -11.65
CA VAL A 486 -0.19 -18.72 -12.16
C VAL A 486 1.29 -19.05 -12.40
N HIS A 487 2.09 -18.07 -12.85
CA HIS A 487 3.52 -18.27 -13.07
C HIS A 487 4.37 -18.38 -11.79
N GLN A 488 3.80 -18.10 -10.61
CA GLN A 488 4.45 -18.29 -9.31
C GLN A 488 4.17 -19.66 -8.69
N LEU A 489 3.23 -20.43 -9.25
CA LEU A 489 2.91 -21.80 -8.83
C LEU A 489 3.91 -22.77 -9.44
N VAL A 490 5.12 -22.86 -8.87
CA VAL A 490 6.20 -23.71 -9.40
C VAL A 490 6.69 -24.67 -8.32
N SER A 491 6.64 -25.98 -8.62
CA SER A 491 7.34 -27.01 -7.84
C SER A 491 8.61 -27.45 -8.58
N GLN A 492 9.59 -27.97 -7.82
CA GLN A 492 10.79 -28.57 -8.39
C GLN A 492 10.52 -29.96 -8.99
N ASP A 493 9.50 -30.65 -8.48
CA ASP A 493 9.04 -31.92 -9.01
C ASP A 493 8.03 -31.71 -10.14
N THR A 494 8.21 -32.43 -11.24
CA THR A 494 7.38 -32.30 -12.45
C THR A 494 5.97 -32.83 -12.24
N ASP A 495 5.83 -33.91 -11.46
CA ASP A 495 4.53 -34.54 -11.21
C ASP A 495 3.71 -33.69 -10.23
N GLU A 496 4.32 -33.23 -9.12
CA GLU A 496 3.69 -32.25 -8.24
C GLU A 496 3.31 -30.96 -8.98
N HIS A 497 4.18 -30.42 -9.84
CA HIS A 497 3.87 -29.21 -10.60
C HIS A 497 2.65 -29.41 -11.52
N PHE A 498 2.48 -30.59 -12.12
CA PHE A 498 1.29 -30.91 -12.91
C PHE A 498 0.02 -30.95 -12.05
N GLU A 499 0.08 -31.57 -10.87
CA GLU A 499 -1.06 -31.61 -9.94
C GLU A 499 -1.43 -30.21 -9.41
N LEU A 500 -0.45 -29.33 -9.18
CA LEU A 500 -0.70 -27.92 -8.83
C LEU A 500 -1.49 -27.20 -9.93
N LEU A 501 -1.09 -27.37 -11.20
CA LEU A 501 -1.78 -26.77 -12.33
C LEU A 501 -3.19 -27.34 -12.51
N ARG A 502 -3.39 -28.62 -12.21
CA ARG A 502 -4.70 -29.28 -12.23
C ARG A 502 -5.63 -28.72 -11.16
N ALA A 503 -5.16 -28.59 -9.93
CA ALA A 503 -5.92 -27.99 -8.83
C ALA A 503 -6.31 -26.53 -9.15
N ALA A 504 -5.40 -25.75 -9.75
CA ALA A 504 -5.68 -24.39 -10.20
C ALA A 504 -6.78 -24.36 -11.27
N ARG A 505 -6.74 -25.27 -12.25
CA ARG A 505 -7.78 -25.39 -13.29
C ARG A 505 -9.16 -25.64 -12.69
N ASP A 506 -9.26 -26.62 -11.78
CA ASP A 506 -10.54 -27.01 -11.20
C ASP A 506 -11.19 -25.87 -10.42
N ARG A 507 -10.39 -25.02 -9.77
CA ARG A 507 -10.87 -23.80 -9.11
C ARG A 507 -11.24 -22.69 -10.09
N PHE A 508 -10.43 -22.44 -11.12
CA PHE A 508 -10.74 -21.41 -12.12
C PHE A 508 -11.99 -21.72 -12.94
N ASN A 509 -12.31 -22.99 -13.17
CA ASN A 509 -13.54 -23.41 -13.84
C ASN A 509 -14.83 -22.97 -13.11
N ALA A 510 -14.75 -22.66 -11.81
CA ALA A 510 -15.88 -22.13 -11.06
C ALA A 510 -16.18 -20.64 -11.32
N GLY A 511 -15.32 -19.93 -12.07
CA GLY A 511 -15.37 -18.48 -12.24
C GLY A 511 -16.15 -17.93 -13.43
N GLY A 512 -16.77 -18.80 -14.22
CA GLY A 512 -17.59 -18.40 -15.37
C GLY A 512 -16.80 -17.90 -16.60
N PRO A 513 -17.49 -17.69 -17.73
CA PRO A 513 -16.84 -17.52 -19.05
C PRO A 513 -16.02 -16.23 -19.19
N LYS A 514 -16.41 -15.13 -18.52
CA LYS A 514 -15.69 -13.85 -18.59
C LYS A 514 -14.32 -13.86 -17.92
N ARG A 515 -14.11 -14.68 -16.88
CA ARG A 515 -12.82 -14.83 -16.19
C ARG A 515 -11.92 -15.85 -16.88
N LEU A 516 -12.52 -16.93 -17.39
CA LEU A 516 -11.80 -18.01 -18.09
C LEU A 516 -11.00 -17.52 -19.31
N ARG A 517 -11.48 -16.47 -20.00
CA ARG A 517 -10.76 -15.85 -21.14
C ARG A 517 -9.34 -15.40 -20.79
N HIS A 518 -9.11 -15.00 -19.53
CA HIS A 518 -7.86 -14.42 -19.06
C HIS A 518 -6.97 -15.41 -18.29
N THR A 519 -7.57 -16.35 -17.56
CA THR A 519 -6.83 -17.24 -16.65
C THR A 519 -6.41 -18.57 -17.29
N LEU A 520 -7.16 -19.09 -18.27
CA LEU A 520 -6.87 -20.38 -18.90
C LEU A 520 -5.65 -20.34 -19.83
N ALA A 521 -5.43 -19.25 -20.56
CA ALA A 521 -4.29 -19.13 -21.46
C ALA A 521 -2.94 -19.16 -20.71
N PRO A 522 -2.70 -18.37 -19.65
CA PRO A 522 -1.49 -18.47 -18.82
C PRO A 522 -1.26 -19.85 -18.24
N LEU A 523 -2.33 -20.53 -17.80
CA LEU A 523 -2.27 -21.88 -17.27
C LEU A 523 -1.79 -22.89 -18.34
N ALA A 524 -2.30 -22.78 -19.56
CA ALA A 524 -1.86 -23.61 -20.66
C ALA A 524 -0.40 -23.33 -21.06
N PHE A 525 0.03 -22.06 -21.06
CA PHE A 525 1.45 -21.71 -21.28
C PHE A 525 2.38 -22.21 -20.17
N ALA A 526 1.95 -22.20 -18.91
CA ALA A 526 2.70 -22.81 -17.81
C ALA A 526 2.86 -24.33 -18.02
N ALA A 527 1.80 -25.02 -18.45
CA ALA A 527 1.87 -26.43 -18.82
C ALA A 527 2.74 -26.69 -20.05
N LEU A 528 2.74 -25.83 -21.08
CA LEU A 528 3.65 -25.95 -22.22
C LEU A 528 5.13 -25.80 -21.81
N ARG A 529 5.43 -24.97 -20.81
CA ARG A 529 6.77 -24.88 -20.23
C ARG A 529 7.13 -26.14 -19.45
N LEU A 530 6.18 -26.74 -18.75
CA LEU A 530 6.38 -28.04 -18.09
C LEU A 530 6.73 -29.14 -19.09
N VAL A 531 6.07 -29.20 -20.27
CA VAL A 531 6.40 -30.16 -21.35
C VAL A 531 7.88 -30.07 -21.75
N ARG A 532 8.42 -28.85 -21.92
CA ARG A 532 9.85 -28.65 -22.21
C ARG A 532 10.74 -29.15 -21.08
N THR A 533 10.37 -28.82 -19.84
CA THR A 533 11.14 -29.20 -18.64
C THR A 533 11.18 -30.72 -18.45
N ILE A 534 10.07 -31.42 -18.70
CA ILE A 534 10.00 -32.88 -18.66
C ILE A 534 10.96 -33.49 -19.68
N LYS A 535 10.93 -33.03 -20.94
CA LYS A 535 11.77 -33.57 -22.01
C LYS A 535 13.27 -33.32 -21.78
N GLU A 536 13.64 -32.17 -21.25
CA GLU A 536 15.05 -31.85 -20.89
C GLU A 536 15.51 -32.60 -19.63
N GLY A 537 14.62 -32.84 -18.66
CA GLY A 537 14.96 -33.40 -17.35
C GLY A 537 14.93 -34.92 -17.25
N THR A 538 14.23 -35.65 -18.15
CA THR A 538 14.15 -37.12 -18.10
C THR A 538 15.03 -37.81 -19.15
N ALA A 539 15.99 -38.62 -18.69
CA ALA A 539 16.86 -39.41 -19.55
C ALA A 539 16.16 -40.61 -20.25
N ASP A 540 14.97 -40.99 -19.79
CA ASP A 540 14.20 -42.15 -20.28
C ASP A 540 13.09 -41.68 -21.25
N SER A 541 13.35 -41.74 -22.56
CA SER A 541 12.49 -41.08 -23.58
C SER A 541 11.03 -41.56 -23.55
N LYS A 542 10.78 -42.85 -23.29
CA LYS A 542 9.42 -43.42 -23.26
C LYS A 542 8.57 -42.91 -22.11
N LYS A 543 9.19 -42.66 -20.95
CA LYS A 543 8.47 -42.09 -19.79
C LYS A 543 8.22 -40.61 -20.00
N ALA A 544 9.20 -39.89 -20.55
CA ALA A 544 9.05 -38.50 -20.94
C ALA A 544 7.89 -38.33 -21.95
N ASP A 545 7.82 -39.18 -22.97
CA ASP A 545 6.78 -39.11 -24.00
C ASP A 545 5.40 -39.43 -23.43
N GLY A 546 5.30 -40.38 -22.49
CA GLY A 546 4.07 -40.68 -21.75
C GLY A 546 3.56 -39.50 -20.93
N ALA A 547 4.45 -38.84 -20.17
CA ALA A 547 4.11 -37.66 -19.37
C ALA A 547 3.78 -36.43 -20.23
N CYS A 548 4.54 -36.20 -21.30
CA CYS A 548 4.25 -35.16 -22.30
C CYS A 548 2.88 -35.37 -22.93
N LYS A 549 2.51 -36.62 -23.25
CA LYS A 549 1.18 -36.97 -23.78
C LYS A 549 0.08 -36.61 -22.79
N THR A 550 0.22 -36.94 -21.50
CA THR A 550 -0.81 -36.60 -20.50
C THR A 550 -0.97 -35.10 -20.32
N VAL A 551 0.13 -34.34 -20.31
CA VAL A 551 0.09 -32.87 -20.20
C VAL A 551 -0.53 -32.23 -21.45
N LEU A 552 -0.17 -32.69 -22.65
CA LEU A 552 -0.74 -32.18 -23.90
C LEU A 552 -2.23 -32.51 -24.04
N GLN A 553 -2.67 -33.72 -23.65
CA GLN A 553 -4.11 -34.04 -23.60
C GLN A 553 -4.86 -33.16 -22.59
N TRP A 554 -4.21 -32.81 -21.47
CA TRP A 554 -4.79 -31.87 -20.53
C TRP A 554 -4.89 -30.45 -21.10
N ILE A 555 -3.86 -29.98 -21.84
CA ILE A 555 -3.88 -28.70 -22.57
C ILE A 555 -4.99 -28.71 -23.62
N HIS A 556 -5.20 -29.82 -24.33
CA HIS A 556 -6.34 -29.97 -25.25
C HIS A 556 -7.67 -29.74 -24.54
N GLY A 557 -7.86 -30.33 -23.35
CA GLY A 557 -9.06 -30.10 -22.54
C GLY A 557 -9.23 -28.63 -22.11
N VAL A 558 -8.13 -27.92 -21.82
CA VAL A 558 -8.16 -26.49 -21.48
C VAL A 558 -8.51 -25.64 -22.69
N ALA A 559 -7.92 -25.94 -23.86
CA ALA A 559 -8.20 -25.24 -25.10
C ALA A 559 -9.64 -25.46 -25.59
N ALA A 560 -10.19 -26.66 -25.39
CA ALA A 560 -11.60 -26.95 -25.69
C ALA A 560 -12.56 -26.13 -24.81
N GLN A 561 -12.27 -25.99 -23.52
CA GLN A 561 -13.04 -25.11 -22.63
C GLN A 561 -12.94 -23.64 -23.05
N LEU A 562 -11.76 -23.20 -23.51
CA LEU A 562 -11.58 -21.84 -24.01
C LEU A 562 -12.31 -21.60 -25.34
N ALA A 563 -12.47 -22.65 -26.16
CA ALA A 563 -13.21 -22.59 -27.42
C ALA A 563 -14.73 -22.43 -27.24
N GLU A 564 -15.30 -22.95 -26.14
CA GLU A 564 -16.72 -22.73 -25.80
C GLU A 564 -17.01 -21.30 -25.33
N VAL A 565 -15.98 -20.57 -24.89
CA VAL A 565 -16.04 -19.16 -24.49
C VAL A 565 -15.91 -18.29 -25.75
N PRO A 566 -16.47 -17.06 -25.80
CA PRO A 566 -16.28 -16.11 -26.91
C PRO A 566 -14.84 -15.55 -26.99
N ALA A 567 -13.86 -16.44 -27.11
CA ALA A 567 -12.41 -16.19 -27.21
C ALA A 567 -11.78 -17.13 -28.26
N ALA A 568 -12.48 -17.37 -29.37
CA ALA A 568 -12.10 -18.33 -30.41
C ALA A 568 -10.69 -18.08 -30.98
N GLU A 569 -10.28 -16.82 -31.13
CA GLU A 569 -8.94 -16.46 -31.60
C GLU A 569 -7.84 -16.92 -30.65
N ILE A 570 -8.03 -16.72 -29.34
CA ILE A 570 -7.06 -17.13 -28.32
C ILE A 570 -6.99 -18.67 -28.25
N ALA A 571 -8.14 -19.34 -28.32
CA ALA A 571 -8.21 -20.80 -28.38
C ALA A 571 -7.46 -21.35 -29.59
N LEU A 572 -7.66 -20.76 -30.79
CA LEU A 572 -6.95 -21.16 -32.00
C LEU A 572 -5.43 -20.97 -31.85
N GLN A 573 -4.98 -19.83 -31.34
CA GLN A 573 -3.55 -19.61 -31.10
C GLN A 573 -2.98 -20.60 -30.10
N LEU A 574 -3.73 -20.93 -29.04
CA LEU A 574 -3.30 -21.92 -28.05
C LEU A 574 -3.18 -23.32 -28.66
N TYR A 575 -4.14 -23.74 -29.48
CA TYR A 575 -4.06 -25.00 -30.22
C TYR A 575 -2.84 -25.05 -31.14
N LEU A 576 -2.54 -23.96 -31.84
CA LEU A 576 -1.36 -23.89 -32.71
C LEU A 576 -0.05 -23.94 -31.92
N GLN A 577 0.06 -23.21 -30.80
CA GLN A 577 1.26 -23.28 -29.96
C GLN A 577 1.44 -24.66 -29.31
N ALA A 578 0.33 -25.31 -28.92
CA ALA A 578 0.34 -26.68 -28.42
C ALA A 578 0.73 -27.68 -29.51
N ALA A 579 0.25 -27.51 -30.75
CA ALA A 579 0.65 -28.32 -31.90
C ALA A 579 2.15 -28.17 -32.20
N HIS A 580 2.68 -26.94 -32.14
CA HIS A 580 4.11 -26.69 -32.31
C HIS A 580 4.95 -27.38 -31.23
N ALA A 581 4.55 -27.27 -29.96
CA ALA A 581 5.23 -27.95 -28.87
C ALA A 581 5.13 -29.48 -28.98
N ALA A 582 3.97 -30.00 -29.39
CA ALA A 582 3.76 -31.43 -29.64
C ALA A 582 4.65 -31.96 -30.78
N SER A 583 4.87 -31.16 -31.82
CA SER A 583 5.81 -31.44 -32.91
C SER A 583 7.26 -31.35 -32.40
N GLU A 584 7.76 -30.15 -32.13
CA GLU A 584 9.22 -29.94 -31.99
C GLU A 584 9.79 -30.48 -30.67
N VAL A 585 9.00 -30.48 -29.59
CA VAL A 585 9.51 -30.86 -28.26
C VAL A 585 9.19 -32.32 -27.94
N ALA A 586 7.94 -32.74 -28.16
CA ALA A 586 7.48 -34.08 -27.79
C ALA A 586 7.57 -35.11 -28.93
N CYS A 587 7.69 -34.67 -30.19
CA CYS A 587 7.69 -35.52 -31.38
C CYS A 587 6.47 -36.45 -31.50
N LEU A 588 5.29 -35.98 -31.07
CA LEU A 588 4.04 -36.74 -31.06
C LEU A 588 3.12 -36.34 -32.23
N GLU A 589 3.22 -37.06 -33.35
CA GLU A 589 2.47 -36.78 -34.59
C GLU A 589 0.95 -36.76 -34.39
N LEU A 590 0.38 -37.80 -33.78
CA LEU A 590 -1.07 -37.95 -33.63
C LEU A 590 -1.70 -36.79 -32.86
N ILE A 591 -1.05 -36.36 -31.76
CA ILE A 591 -1.56 -35.27 -30.91
C ILE A 591 -1.41 -33.94 -31.63
N ALA A 592 -0.29 -33.72 -32.32
CA ALA A 592 -0.09 -32.52 -33.13
C ALA A 592 -1.16 -32.42 -34.24
N TYR A 593 -1.48 -33.55 -34.89
CA TYR A 593 -2.51 -33.61 -35.93
C TYR A 593 -3.90 -33.30 -35.37
N GLU A 594 -4.28 -33.90 -34.23
CA GLU A 594 -5.54 -33.60 -33.53
C GLU A 594 -5.67 -32.10 -33.20
N PHE A 595 -4.60 -31.45 -32.73
CA PHE A 595 -4.60 -30.01 -32.46
C PHE A 595 -4.84 -29.17 -33.72
N PHE A 596 -4.24 -29.54 -34.86
CA PHE A 596 -4.50 -28.85 -36.12
C PHE A 596 -5.93 -29.07 -36.61
N GLU A 597 -6.51 -30.26 -36.44
CA GLU A 597 -7.91 -30.50 -36.81
C GLU A 597 -8.85 -29.63 -35.99
N GLN A 598 -8.65 -29.52 -34.68
CA GLN A 598 -9.45 -28.61 -33.84
C GLN A 598 -9.24 -27.13 -34.21
N ALA A 599 -8.01 -26.73 -34.53
CA ALA A 599 -7.73 -25.37 -34.98
C ALA A 599 -8.45 -25.05 -36.32
N PHE A 600 -8.53 -26.02 -37.24
CA PHE A 600 -9.26 -25.86 -38.49
C PHE A 600 -10.78 -25.79 -38.28
N ILE A 601 -11.34 -26.59 -37.38
CA ILE A 601 -12.76 -26.51 -37.02
C ILE A 601 -13.09 -25.11 -36.46
N LEU A 602 -12.27 -24.60 -35.55
CA LEU A 602 -12.46 -23.26 -35.00
C LEU A 602 -12.34 -22.15 -36.04
N TYR A 603 -11.40 -22.31 -36.98
CA TYR A 603 -11.27 -21.40 -38.11
C TYR A 603 -12.54 -21.34 -38.97
N GLU A 604 -13.20 -22.49 -39.20
CA GLU A 604 -14.41 -22.56 -40.02
C GLU A 604 -15.68 -22.09 -39.29
N GLU A 605 -15.81 -22.40 -38.01
CA GLU A 605 -17.08 -22.23 -37.28
C GLU A 605 -17.14 -20.95 -36.42
N ALA A 606 -15.99 -20.49 -35.89
CA ALA A 606 -15.97 -19.57 -34.75
C ALA A 606 -15.25 -18.24 -34.99
N ILE A 607 -14.59 -18.04 -36.13
CA ILE A 607 -13.94 -16.76 -36.48
C ILE A 607 -14.89 -15.91 -37.35
N PRO A 608 -15.45 -14.80 -36.83
CA PRO A 608 -16.47 -14.03 -37.54
C PRO A 608 -15.91 -12.91 -38.43
N ASP A 609 -14.67 -12.45 -38.20
CA ASP A 609 -14.11 -11.27 -38.88
C ASP A 609 -13.12 -11.64 -39.99
N SER A 610 -13.25 -10.97 -41.14
CA SER A 610 -12.41 -11.20 -42.32
C SER A 610 -10.93 -10.85 -42.09
N LYS A 611 -10.59 -9.90 -41.20
CA LYS A 611 -9.17 -9.63 -40.86
C LYS A 611 -8.62 -10.68 -39.89
N ALA A 612 -9.45 -11.11 -38.93
CA ALA A 612 -9.10 -12.19 -38.02
C ALA A 612 -8.85 -13.51 -38.78
N GLU A 613 -9.67 -13.84 -39.79
CA GLU A 613 -9.46 -15.00 -40.67
C GLU A 613 -8.08 -14.96 -41.35
N VAL A 614 -7.69 -13.82 -41.92
CA VAL A 614 -6.38 -13.67 -42.57
C VAL A 614 -5.24 -13.90 -41.57
N THR A 615 -5.36 -13.32 -40.38
CA THR A 615 -4.34 -13.41 -39.32
C THR A 615 -4.24 -14.83 -38.76
N ALA A 616 -5.39 -15.50 -38.55
CA ALA A 616 -5.46 -16.89 -38.12
C ALA A 616 -4.85 -17.81 -39.17
N LEU A 617 -5.19 -17.64 -40.45
CA LEU A 617 -4.62 -18.44 -41.54
C LEU A 617 -3.11 -18.26 -41.64
N GLN A 618 -2.60 -17.03 -41.55
CA GLN A 618 -1.15 -16.77 -41.51
C GLN A 618 -0.47 -17.49 -40.32
N SER A 619 -1.12 -17.51 -39.16
CA SER A 619 -0.63 -18.21 -37.97
C SER A 619 -0.60 -19.73 -38.19
N ILE A 620 -1.67 -20.31 -38.76
CA ILE A 620 -1.74 -21.73 -39.12
C ILE A 620 -0.61 -22.08 -40.08
N VAL A 621 -0.44 -21.30 -41.16
CA VAL A 621 0.61 -21.51 -42.17
C VAL A 621 2.00 -21.41 -41.55
N GLY A 622 2.25 -20.39 -40.72
CA GLY A 622 3.55 -20.19 -40.07
C GLY A 622 3.91 -21.33 -39.12
N VAL A 623 2.94 -21.83 -38.35
CA VAL A 623 3.16 -22.94 -37.42
C VAL A 623 3.32 -24.28 -38.15
N LEU A 624 2.48 -24.57 -39.15
CA LEU A 624 2.57 -25.77 -39.97
C LEU A 624 3.89 -25.82 -40.78
N HIS A 625 4.39 -24.66 -41.20
CA HIS A 625 5.70 -24.56 -41.85
C HIS A 625 6.85 -24.99 -40.92
N ARG A 626 6.76 -24.68 -39.62
CA ARG A 626 7.79 -25.04 -38.63
C ARG A 626 7.69 -26.49 -38.13
N CYS A 627 6.55 -27.14 -38.24
CA CYS A 627 6.37 -28.52 -37.77
C CYS A 627 7.01 -29.54 -38.73
N ARG A 628 7.92 -30.37 -38.22
CA ARG A 628 8.65 -31.39 -39.00
C ARG A 628 8.32 -32.85 -38.66
N VAL A 629 7.37 -33.07 -37.76
CA VAL A 629 7.03 -34.42 -37.25
C VAL A 629 6.01 -35.17 -38.12
N PHE A 630 5.27 -34.47 -38.97
CA PHE A 630 4.24 -35.07 -39.81
C PHE A 630 4.81 -35.95 -40.92
N THR A 631 4.24 -37.15 -41.07
CA THR A 631 4.43 -37.97 -42.28
C THR A 631 3.98 -37.23 -43.53
N ALA A 632 4.49 -37.66 -44.70
CA ALA A 632 4.14 -37.03 -45.97
C ALA A 632 2.62 -36.98 -46.21
N GLU A 633 1.91 -38.07 -45.90
CA GLU A 633 0.45 -38.15 -46.07
C GLU A 633 -0.32 -37.21 -45.12
N SER A 634 0.04 -37.20 -43.84
CA SER A 634 -0.64 -36.35 -42.85
C SER A 634 -0.35 -34.86 -43.12
N ARG A 635 0.89 -34.53 -43.52
CA ARG A 635 1.25 -33.17 -43.92
C ARG A 635 0.50 -32.72 -45.18
N ASP A 636 0.43 -33.55 -46.21
CA ASP A 636 -0.24 -33.20 -47.47
C ASP A 636 -1.72 -32.88 -47.26
N THR A 637 -2.41 -33.63 -46.39
CA THR A 637 -3.81 -33.36 -46.08
C THR A 637 -3.99 -32.01 -45.36
N LEU A 638 -3.16 -31.70 -44.36
CA LEU A 638 -3.21 -30.41 -43.64
C LEU A 638 -2.85 -29.23 -44.55
N VAL A 639 -1.81 -29.38 -45.39
CA VAL A 639 -1.39 -28.36 -46.36
C VAL A 639 -2.46 -28.12 -47.42
N HIS A 640 -3.11 -29.18 -47.91
CA HIS A 640 -4.23 -29.05 -48.84
C HIS A 640 -5.41 -28.32 -48.21
N LYS A 641 -5.77 -28.62 -46.95
CA LYS A 641 -6.79 -27.87 -46.19
C LYS A 641 -6.42 -26.39 -46.04
N ALA A 642 -5.21 -26.10 -45.54
CA ALA A 642 -4.71 -24.72 -45.36
C ALA A 642 -4.70 -23.91 -46.68
N THR A 643 -4.22 -24.52 -47.76
CA THR A 643 -4.21 -23.92 -49.09
C THR A 643 -5.64 -23.73 -49.61
N GLY A 644 -6.56 -24.64 -49.29
CA GLY A 644 -7.99 -24.51 -49.57
C GLY A 644 -8.61 -23.27 -48.92
N TYR A 645 -8.26 -22.93 -47.67
CA TYR A 645 -8.76 -21.74 -46.98
C TYR A 645 -8.29 -20.43 -47.61
N SER A 646 -7.05 -20.38 -48.13
CA SER A 646 -6.55 -19.18 -48.84
C SER A 646 -7.43 -18.80 -50.04
N ALA A 647 -8.10 -19.78 -50.65
CA ALA A 647 -9.01 -19.58 -51.78
C ALA A 647 -10.40 -19.07 -51.37
N LYS A 648 -10.80 -19.30 -50.12
CA LYS A 648 -12.13 -18.98 -49.57
C LYS A 648 -12.21 -17.56 -48.98
N LEU A 649 -11.07 -16.89 -48.74
CA LEU A 649 -11.04 -15.51 -48.22
C LEU A 649 -11.84 -14.56 -49.11
N LEU A 650 -12.47 -13.52 -48.58
CA LEU A 650 -13.36 -12.64 -49.38
C LEU A 650 -12.58 -11.65 -50.26
N LYS A 651 -11.49 -11.08 -49.75
CA LYS A 651 -10.75 -9.99 -50.41
C LYS A 651 -9.62 -10.54 -51.29
N LYS A 652 -9.57 -10.08 -52.55
CA LYS A 652 -8.56 -10.51 -53.53
C LYS A 652 -7.10 -10.22 -53.13
N PRO A 653 -6.76 -9.04 -52.56
CA PRO A 653 -5.41 -8.79 -52.08
C PRO A 653 -4.98 -9.78 -50.98
N ASP A 654 -5.89 -10.07 -50.05
CA ASP A 654 -5.63 -10.98 -48.94
C ASP A 654 -5.55 -12.44 -49.41
N GLN A 655 -6.41 -12.85 -50.36
CA GLN A 655 -6.26 -14.14 -51.07
C GLN A 655 -4.88 -14.28 -51.71
N CYS A 656 -4.40 -13.23 -52.40
CA CYS A 656 -3.11 -13.25 -53.08
C CYS A 656 -1.96 -13.46 -52.07
N ARG A 657 -1.93 -12.66 -51.00
CA ARG A 657 -0.94 -12.76 -49.92
C ARG A 657 -0.99 -14.09 -49.20
N ALA A 658 -2.19 -14.63 -48.93
CA ALA A 658 -2.35 -15.93 -48.29
C ALA A 658 -1.85 -17.08 -49.19
N VAL A 659 -2.10 -17.02 -50.50
CA VAL A 659 -1.58 -18.03 -51.46
C VAL A 659 -0.06 -17.94 -51.57
N CYS A 660 0.51 -16.73 -51.56
CA CYS A 660 1.97 -16.54 -51.47
C CYS A 660 2.53 -17.13 -50.17
N ALA A 661 1.89 -16.90 -49.02
CA ALA A 661 2.30 -17.51 -47.75
C ALA A 661 2.22 -19.06 -47.81
N CYS A 662 1.16 -19.62 -48.40
CA CYS A 662 1.02 -21.07 -48.56
C CYS A 662 2.12 -21.69 -49.44
N SER A 663 2.74 -20.92 -50.34
CA SER A 663 3.87 -21.43 -51.13
C SER A 663 5.04 -21.89 -50.25
N HIS A 664 5.23 -21.27 -49.07
CA HIS A 664 6.29 -21.65 -48.13
C HIS A 664 6.02 -23.00 -47.46
N LEU A 665 4.77 -23.50 -47.43
CA LEU A 665 4.47 -24.82 -46.89
C LEU A 665 5.12 -25.95 -47.71
N PHE A 666 5.31 -25.72 -49.01
CA PHE A 666 5.92 -26.65 -49.96
C PHE A 666 7.45 -26.52 -50.04
N TRP A 667 8.03 -25.56 -49.30
CA TRP A 667 9.46 -25.25 -49.39
C TRP A 667 10.03 -24.85 -48.03
N GLN A 668 10.59 -25.83 -47.32
CA GLN A 668 11.26 -25.63 -46.03
C GLN A 668 12.76 -25.34 -46.21
N GLU A 669 13.28 -24.42 -45.39
CA GLU A 669 14.71 -24.11 -45.35
C GLU A 669 15.52 -25.28 -44.78
N LEU A 670 16.73 -25.47 -45.32
CA LEU A 670 17.69 -26.43 -44.76
C LEU A 670 18.21 -25.87 -43.43
N PRO A 671 18.29 -26.68 -42.35
CA PRO A 671 19.02 -26.29 -41.16
C PRO A 671 20.48 -25.98 -41.52
N ALA A 672 21.05 -24.94 -40.93
CA ALA A 672 22.41 -24.48 -41.25
C ALA A 672 23.54 -25.41 -40.74
N GLU A 673 23.25 -26.50 -40.02
CA GLU A 673 24.25 -27.29 -39.27
C GLU A 673 24.12 -28.84 -39.31
N GLU A 674 23.42 -29.45 -40.28
CA GLU A 674 23.37 -30.93 -40.35
C GLU A 674 23.95 -31.48 -41.67
N GLU A 675 25.29 -31.52 -41.74
CA GLU A 675 26.07 -32.39 -42.66
C GLU A 675 26.35 -33.78 -42.03
N GLY A 676 25.52 -34.25 -41.09
CA GLY A 676 25.67 -35.56 -40.44
C GLY A 676 24.36 -36.35 -40.42
N ASP A 677 24.44 -37.65 -40.68
CA ASP A 677 23.35 -38.65 -40.69
C ASP A 677 22.58 -38.82 -39.36
N ASP A 678 22.76 -37.96 -38.36
CA ASP A 678 22.10 -38.03 -37.06
C ASP A 678 20.85 -37.15 -37.02
N VAL A 679 19.87 -37.45 -37.88
CA VAL A 679 18.52 -36.86 -37.77
C VAL A 679 17.91 -37.33 -36.46
N ALA A 680 17.55 -36.41 -35.56
CA ALA A 680 16.87 -36.73 -34.31
C ALA A 680 15.68 -37.68 -34.55
N GLU A 681 15.57 -38.74 -33.75
CA GLU A 681 14.52 -39.77 -33.84
C GLU A 681 13.12 -39.11 -33.94
N GLY A 682 12.45 -39.24 -35.10
CA GLY A 682 11.09 -38.74 -35.33
C GLY A 682 10.96 -37.45 -36.15
N VAL A 683 12.06 -36.82 -36.59
CA VAL A 683 12.03 -35.64 -37.46
C VAL A 683 12.09 -36.05 -38.94
N GLN A 684 11.14 -35.62 -39.75
CA GLN A 684 11.12 -35.89 -41.19
C GLN A 684 12.04 -34.93 -41.96
N PRO A 685 12.59 -35.34 -43.12
CA PRO A 685 13.42 -34.48 -43.95
C PRO A 685 12.63 -33.25 -44.44
N PRO A 686 13.29 -32.10 -44.68
CA PRO A 686 12.63 -30.87 -45.08
C PRO A 686 11.94 -31.04 -46.44
N VAL A 687 10.68 -30.60 -46.52
CA VAL A 687 9.87 -30.70 -47.74
C VAL A 687 10.34 -29.68 -48.79
N ARG A 688 10.66 -30.18 -49.99
CA ARG A 688 11.08 -29.38 -51.15
C ARG A 688 10.34 -29.82 -52.40
N ASP A 689 9.16 -29.25 -52.60
CA ASP A 689 8.34 -29.49 -53.79
C ASP A 689 8.32 -28.25 -54.68
N ALA A 690 9.18 -28.27 -55.70
CA ALA A 690 9.35 -27.15 -56.63
C ALA A 690 8.11 -26.90 -57.50
N ASP A 691 7.35 -27.96 -57.81
CA ASP A 691 6.22 -27.89 -58.74
C ASP A 691 4.99 -27.27 -58.06
N ASN A 692 4.70 -27.68 -56.82
CA ASN A 692 3.60 -27.10 -56.05
C ASN A 692 3.85 -25.63 -55.67
N VAL A 693 5.10 -25.24 -55.39
CA VAL A 693 5.47 -23.81 -55.23
C VAL A 693 5.11 -23.02 -56.49
N MET A 694 5.45 -23.54 -57.67
CA MET A 694 5.14 -22.87 -58.94
C MET A 694 3.64 -22.79 -59.23
N VAL A 695 2.85 -23.80 -58.81
CA VAL A 695 1.38 -23.76 -58.89
C VAL A 695 0.82 -22.63 -58.01
N CYS A 696 1.29 -22.51 -56.77
CA CYS A 696 0.88 -21.45 -55.85
C CYS A 696 1.23 -20.05 -56.39
N LEU A 697 2.46 -19.85 -56.86
CA LEU A 697 2.90 -18.56 -57.38
C LEU A 697 2.15 -18.16 -58.67
N LYS A 698 1.94 -19.10 -59.61
CA LYS A 698 1.11 -18.84 -60.81
C LYS A 698 -0.34 -18.51 -60.42
N ARG A 699 -0.86 -19.13 -59.37
CA ARG A 699 -2.20 -18.85 -58.85
C ARG A 699 -2.27 -17.45 -58.22
N ALA A 700 -1.29 -17.06 -57.42
CA ALA A 700 -1.19 -15.71 -56.85
C ALA A 700 -1.17 -14.64 -57.96
N LEU A 701 -0.39 -14.87 -59.02
CA LEU A 701 -0.30 -13.97 -60.17
C LEU A 701 -1.63 -13.84 -60.92
N LYS A 702 -2.38 -14.94 -61.10
CA LYS A 702 -3.76 -14.91 -61.64
C LYS A 702 -4.71 -14.11 -60.74
N ILE A 703 -4.59 -14.25 -59.42
CA ILE A 703 -5.43 -13.52 -58.46
C ILE A 703 -5.10 -12.02 -58.50
N ALA A 704 -3.82 -11.65 -58.54
CA ALA A 704 -3.36 -10.26 -58.67
C ALA A 704 -3.89 -9.61 -59.96
N ASN A 705 -3.79 -10.30 -61.11
CA ASN A 705 -4.38 -9.85 -62.38
C ASN A 705 -5.90 -9.66 -62.27
N SER A 706 -6.61 -10.58 -61.62
CA SER A 706 -8.05 -10.46 -61.41
C SER A 706 -8.43 -9.30 -60.48
N ALA A 707 -7.61 -9.01 -59.47
CA ALA A 707 -7.81 -7.89 -58.56
C ALA A 707 -7.64 -6.55 -59.29
N GLN A 708 -6.61 -6.45 -60.15
CA GLN A 708 -6.37 -5.30 -61.00
C GLN A 708 -7.52 -5.04 -61.98
N GLN A 709 -8.05 -6.09 -62.61
CA GLN A 709 -9.20 -5.99 -63.51
C GLN A 709 -10.49 -5.58 -62.79
N GLN A 710 -10.72 -6.06 -61.56
CA GLN A 710 -11.90 -5.69 -60.76
C GLN A 710 -11.84 -4.24 -60.28
N LEU A 711 -10.68 -3.76 -59.83
CA LEU A 711 -10.51 -2.36 -59.41
C LEU A 711 -10.65 -1.38 -60.59
N ALA A 712 -10.20 -1.76 -61.79
CA ALA A 712 -10.38 -0.94 -63.00
C ALA A 712 -11.86 -0.71 -63.36
N VAL A 713 -12.78 -1.55 -62.87
CA VAL A 713 -14.22 -1.51 -63.17
C VAL A 713 -15.04 -0.79 -62.10
N VAL A 714 -14.66 -0.87 -60.81
CA VAL A 714 -15.53 -0.46 -59.68
C VAL A 714 -15.30 0.98 -59.20
N LEU A 715 -14.10 1.56 -59.31
CA LEU A 715 -13.81 2.91 -58.81
C LEU A 715 -12.83 3.65 -59.73
N LYS A 716 -13.31 4.63 -60.49
CA LYS A 716 -12.47 5.63 -61.18
C LYS A 716 -11.83 6.66 -60.20
N GLY A 717 -11.67 6.34 -58.90
CA GLY A 717 -11.53 7.36 -57.87
C GLY A 717 -10.64 7.12 -56.65
N ASP A 718 -10.08 5.93 -56.38
CA ASP A 718 -9.25 5.72 -55.17
C ASP A 718 -7.82 5.25 -55.46
N HIS A 719 -6.88 5.84 -54.71
CA HIS A 719 -5.42 5.87 -54.90
C HIS A 719 -4.65 4.56 -54.62
N THR A 720 -5.28 3.39 -54.64
CA THR A 720 -4.56 2.13 -54.36
C THR A 720 -4.59 1.19 -55.57
N THR A 721 -3.54 1.27 -56.38
CA THR A 721 -3.30 0.30 -57.45
C THR A 721 -2.78 -1.02 -56.85
N PRO A 722 -3.28 -2.19 -57.28
CA PRO A 722 -2.78 -3.51 -56.83
C PRO A 722 -1.37 -3.84 -57.35
N VAL A 723 -0.62 -2.86 -57.83
CA VAL A 723 0.76 -3.00 -58.29
C VAL A 723 1.71 -3.40 -57.15
N MET A 724 1.39 -3.00 -55.92
CA MET A 724 2.09 -3.46 -54.71
C MET A 724 2.12 -5.00 -54.60
N LEU A 725 1.02 -5.68 -54.97
CA LEU A 725 0.95 -7.15 -54.92
C LEU A 725 1.90 -7.81 -55.94
N PHE A 726 2.09 -7.21 -57.12
CA PHE A 726 3.03 -7.75 -58.10
C PHE A 726 4.48 -7.61 -57.65
N VAL A 727 4.83 -6.51 -56.96
CA VAL A 727 6.16 -6.35 -56.34
C VAL A 727 6.35 -7.35 -55.19
N GLU A 728 5.32 -7.59 -54.37
CA GLU A 728 5.35 -8.64 -53.33
C GLU A 728 5.55 -10.04 -53.95
N ILE A 729 4.80 -10.40 -55.00
CA ILE A 729 4.96 -11.67 -55.72
C ILE A 729 6.39 -11.77 -56.28
N LEU A 730 6.90 -10.72 -56.92
CA LEU A 730 8.27 -10.69 -57.44
C LEU A 730 9.29 -10.99 -56.33
N ASN A 731 9.12 -10.42 -55.13
CA ASN A 731 9.98 -10.71 -53.99
C ASN A 731 9.91 -12.17 -53.53
N HIS A 732 8.74 -12.80 -53.56
CA HIS A 732 8.63 -14.25 -53.30
C HIS A 732 9.33 -15.09 -54.37
N TYR A 733 9.23 -14.72 -55.66
CA TYR A 733 9.97 -15.38 -56.74
C TYR A 733 11.49 -15.23 -56.57
N LEU A 734 11.95 -14.04 -56.18
CA LEU A 734 13.36 -13.78 -55.88
C LEU A 734 13.85 -14.62 -54.70
N PHE A 735 13.07 -14.71 -53.62
CA PHE A 735 13.40 -15.56 -52.47
C PHE A 735 13.60 -17.03 -52.86
N TYR A 736 12.67 -17.63 -53.62
CA TYR A 736 12.83 -19.02 -54.05
C TYR A 736 13.96 -19.23 -55.06
N PHE A 737 14.28 -18.20 -55.84
CA PHE A 737 15.43 -18.23 -56.73
C PHE A 737 16.76 -18.21 -55.94
N GLU A 738 16.83 -17.44 -54.84
CA GLU A 738 17.96 -17.46 -53.89
C GLU A 738 18.10 -18.82 -53.20
N GLN A 739 16.99 -19.44 -52.81
CA GLN A 739 16.95 -20.76 -52.17
C GLN A 739 17.22 -21.93 -53.13
N GLY A 740 17.51 -21.66 -54.41
CA GLY A 740 17.93 -22.65 -55.39
C GLY A 740 16.80 -23.53 -55.95
N ASN A 741 15.57 -23.03 -56.00
CA ASN A 741 14.44 -23.77 -56.56
C ASN A 741 14.65 -24.05 -58.07
N PRO A 742 14.69 -25.33 -58.52
CA PRO A 742 14.98 -25.68 -59.92
C PRO A 742 13.88 -25.26 -60.90
N SER A 743 12.64 -25.12 -60.45
CA SER A 743 11.50 -24.79 -61.32
C SER A 743 11.37 -23.29 -61.63
N ILE A 744 12.13 -22.43 -60.93
CA ILE A 744 12.17 -20.98 -61.19
C ILE A 744 13.38 -20.65 -62.06
N THR A 745 13.15 -20.58 -63.37
CA THR A 745 14.16 -20.22 -64.35
C THR A 745 14.34 -18.70 -64.46
N THR A 746 15.54 -18.26 -64.84
CA THR A 746 15.87 -16.85 -65.09
C THR A 746 14.92 -16.17 -66.09
N SER A 747 14.42 -16.92 -67.08
CA SER A 747 13.43 -16.44 -68.05
C SER A 747 12.08 -16.07 -67.42
N VAL A 748 11.60 -16.83 -66.43
CA VAL A 748 10.32 -16.58 -65.76
C VAL A 748 10.44 -15.32 -64.89
N LEU A 749 11.57 -15.17 -64.20
CA LEU A 749 11.85 -14.00 -63.40
C LEU A 749 12.01 -12.74 -64.27
N GLN A 750 12.66 -12.85 -65.44
CA GLN A 750 12.79 -11.75 -66.40
C GLN A 750 11.43 -11.31 -66.95
N SER A 751 10.58 -12.24 -67.36
CA SER A 751 9.21 -11.91 -67.81
C SER A 751 8.37 -11.25 -66.70
N LEU A 752 8.58 -11.63 -65.44
CA LEU A 752 7.90 -11.01 -64.31
C LEU A 752 8.44 -9.60 -64.03
N LEU A 753 9.75 -9.38 -64.09
CA LEU A 753 10.37 -8.06 -63.97
C LEU A 753 9.85 -7.09 -65.04
N GLU A 754 9.75 -7.55 -66.29
CA GLU A 754 9.18 -6.77 -67.39
C GLU A 754 7.70 -6.45 -67.15
N LEU A 755 6.92 -7.41 -66.65
CA LEU A 755 5.52 -7.20 -66.29
C LEU A 755 5.37 -6.14 -65.18
N VAL A 756 6.16 -6.23 -64.11
CA VAL A 756 6.13 -5.24 -63.01
C VAL A 756 6.61 -3.88 -63.50
N ALA A 757 7.65 -3.81 -64.33
CA ALA A 757 8.15 -2.56 -64.89
C ALA A 757 7.10 -1.85 -65.76
N ASN A 758 6.37 -2.61 -66.58
CA ASN A 758 5.27 -2.08 -67.40
C ASN A 758 4.12 -1.55 -66.54
N GLU A 759 3.79 -2.23 -65.45
CA GLU A 759 2.72 -1.79 -64.53
C GLU A 759 3.12 -0.57 -63.68
N MET A 760 4.41 -0.46 -63.32
CA MET A 760 4.97 0.72 -62.63
C MET A 760 5.07 1.95 -63.54
N ALA A 761 5.05 1.77 -64.87
CA ALA A 761 5.08 2.87 -65.84
C ALA A 761 3.76 3.67 -65.91
N ASN A 762 2.68 3.17 -65.32
CA ASN A 762 1.39 3.87 -65.26
C ASN A 762 1.45 5.14 -64.39
N GLU A 763 0.88 6.26 -64.86
CA GLU A 763 0.95 7.57 -64.19
C GLU A 763 0.40 7.61 -62.76
N ASN A 764 -0.57 6.73 -62.44
CA ASN A 764 -1.14 6.64 -61.09
C ASN A 764 -0.20 5.95 -60.10
N CYS A 765 0.69 5.07 -60.56
CA CYS A 765 1.66 4.35 -59.73
C CYS A 765 2.87 5.24 -59.37
N GLN A 766 3.18 6.23 -60.21
CA GLN A 766 4.28 7.18 -59.96
C GLN A 766 3.94 8.22 -58.88
N LYS A 767 2.66 8.36 -58.50
CA LYS A 767 2.21 9.29 -57.46
C LYS A 767 2.28 8.69 -56.05
N ASP A 768 2.45 7.37 -55.93
CA ASP A 768 2.56 6.68 -54.64
C ASP A 768 4.04 6.54 -54.24
N GLU A 769 4.50 7.41 -53.33
CA GLU A 769 5.87 7.44 -52.84
C GLU A 769 6.28 6.12 -52.14
N ALA A 770 5.35 5.45 -51.46
CA ALA A 770 5.62 4.23 -50.72
C ALA A 770 5.86 3.04 -51.67
N LEU A 771 5.05 2.93 -52.73
CA LEU A 771 5.22 1.90 -53.76
C LEU A 771 6.54 2.06 -54.52
N LEU A 772 6.90 3.30 -54.89
CA LEU A 772 8.16 3.60 -55.55
C LEU A 772 9.37 3.28 -54.68
N ALA A 773 9.33 3.61 -53.38
CA ALA A 773 10.38 3.27 -52.44
C ALA A 773 10.55 1.74 -52.30
N PHE A 774 9.44 0.99 -52.22
CA PHE A 774 9.46 -0.47 -52.12
C PHE A 774 10.02 -1.14 -53.39
N TYR A 775 9.61 -0.67 -54.57
CA TYR A 775 10.13 -1.15 -55.85
C TYR A 775 11.62 -0.83 -56.03
N ASN A 776 12.05 0.39 -55.69
CA ASN A 776 13.46 0.77 -55.75
C ASN A 776 14.32 -0.04 -54.77
N SER A 777 13.80 -0.35 -53.58
CA SER A 777 14.47 -1.23 -52.61
C SER A 777 14.64 -2.65 -53.17
N THR A 778 13.62 -3.17 -53.87
CA THR A 778 13.68 -4.47 -54.55
C THR A 778 14.74 -4.47 -55.67
N ARG A 779 14.82 -3.41 -56.49
CA ARG A 779 15.86 -3.27 -57.52
C ARG A 779 17.26 -3.15 -56.92
N ASN A 780 17.40 -2.42 -55.81
CA ASN A 780 18.66 -2.31 -55.07
C ASN A 780 19.09 -3.66 -54.50
N HIS A 781 18.16 -4.45 -53.97
CA HIS A 781 18.44 -5.83 -53.53
C HIS A 781 18.99 -6.69 -54.66
N ILE A 782 18.34 -6.67 -55.84
CA ILE A 782 18.83 -7.38 -57.03
C ILE A 782 20.23 -6.89 -57.44
N ALA A 783 20.49 -5.59 -57.39
CA ALA A 783 21.82 -5.04 -57.70
C ALA A 783 22.89 -5.49 -56.69
N ILE A 784 22.57 -5.46 -55.40
CA ILE A 784 23.47 -5.94 -54.33
C ILE A 784 23.77 -7.43 -54.50
N GLN A 785 22.78 -8.26 -54.84
CA GLN A 785 22.99 -9.69 -55.05
C GLN A 785 23.84 -9.99 -56.31
N LYS A 786 23.86 -9.10 -57.31
CA LYS A 786 24.79 -9.18 -58.46
C LYS A 786 26.24 -8.87 -58.06
N ASP A 787 26.44 -7.99 -57.08
CA ASP A 787 27.77 -7.54 -56.67
C ASP A 787 28.48 -8.50 -55.69
N LYS A 788 27.76 -9.43 -55.05
CA LYS A 788 28.32 -10.34 -54.02
C LYS A 788 29.31 -11.40 -54.52
N GLY A 789 29.44 -11.63 -55.82
CA GLY A 789 30.49 -12.49 -56.40
C GLY A 789 30.35 -14.02 -56.22
N ASP A 790 29.31 -14.51 -55.54
CA ASP A 790 29.05 -15.95 -55.31
C ASP A 790 28.39 -16.66 -56.53
N GLU A 791 28.19 -17.99 -56.50
CA GLU A 791 27.46 -18.74 -57.54
C GLU A 791 26.04 -18.18 -57.79
N LEU A 792 25.42 -17.63 -56.75
CA LEU A 792 24.16 -16.90 -56.85
C LEU A 792 24.32 -15.61 -57.68
N ALA A 793 25.42 -14.87 -57.54
CA ALA A 793 25.69 -13.66 -58.32
C ALA A 793 25.77 -13.95 -59.84
N GLN A 794 26.30 -15.11 -60.24
CA GLN A 794 26.30 -15.53 -61.65
C GLN A 794 24.87 -15.78 -62.16
N LYS A 795 24.01 -16.41 -61.36
CA LYS A 795 22.59 -16.61 -61.70
C LYS A 795 21.83 -15.28 -61.79
N PHE A 796 22.08 -14.35 -60.87
CA PHE A 796 21.48 -13.01 -60.88
C PHE A 796 22.02 -12.10 -62.00
N SER A 797 23.28 -12.28 -62.44
CA SER A 797 23.89 -11.49 -63.52
C SER A 797 23.14 -11.61 -64.86
N SER A 798 22.43 -12.72 -65.06
CA SER A 798 21.62 -12.98 -66.26
C SER A 798 20.31 -12.18 -66.34
N LEU A 799 19.91 -11.52 -65.24
CA LEU A 799 18.68 -10.73 -65.17
C LEU A 799 18.94 -9.29 -65.63
N GLN A 800 18.10 -8.77 -66.51
CA GLN A 800 18.15 -7.37 -66.95
C GLN A 800 17.13 -6.56 -66.14
N LEU A 801 17.62 -5.52 -65.44
CA LEU A 801 16.82 -4.66 -64.56
C LEU A 801 16.13 -3.53 -65.30
#